data_AF-A0A4V3P059-F1
#
_entry.id   AF-A0A4V3P059-F1
#
_cell.length_a   1.000
_cell.length_b   1.000
_cell.length_c   1.000
_cell.angle_alpha   90.00
_cell.angle_beta   90.00
_cell.angle_gamma   90.00
#
_symmetry.space_group_name_H-M   'P 1'
#
loop_
_entity.id
_entity.type
_entity.pdbx_description
1 polymer ?
#
loop_
_entity_poly.entity_id
_entity_poly.type
_entity_poly.pdbx_seq_one_letter_code
_entity_poly.pdbx_strand_id
1 'polypeptide(L)'
;MPVTEEQLKTLGDRIAAYGKENLDEMLHLVGEGARLVSDQERVRIYLEDLTRGALSCAFACGSFAAEIRQETFPIISAEAAVSNTFVTQMPAQFLRPASSGLPLDQDFSLRFEIDGTTMLPITSNGKSIGVACVDGELLSRDRIEMLIPFLARAGERVDHARKYHQQLLLARRVEVYKKREAASFMVRSAVHLIDGLTLASVLVPVRGGMEVLASHAENLELKQRYDNVGSIDLKHGTSLVSRYVNEAGVVTDDQLLKPLFIADLQDQTIQRRALTEEMGLRTLYMVPRLEPDTRRLICLINYFTRELASFSEFEEGLLQTHAEMVERVINEVGGEHLEIKVLSEISDLLQERNEGLHPFLTKVLSKATELIGADTGSIAIVQEREGEKWLVVENEEGAIVGAKNKEWLKKKIPPFKIGGEDLPVQERSLTGYVAWTKEPKIIGEVTDTSQHSGFHRPMNELIKSEMAVPVISDDEVIAVICLNSLQEGYFTEEHKRILQIIDRLTSRHISDIQRIERLQSEVNKLQSDIAYKDPKVSSYRLGNIIGNSRKAQEIVAFINTVSQPLSNRIALWSRHVLQEATIGLPSILVLGPTGAGKEFFFNNLYNKLNELYRQQINPDGELPVKKTNIAAYSGDLTYSELFGHIKGAFTGAYSDRKGILEEASGGIVFLDEIGDADPKTQVQLLRFLDNGGFVRLGENRERISRVLLVAATNKDLRKEIALGNFREDLYHRLTELSVVVPSLNERREDIPDLSTHFLGKLYRTYRSTEEAVREEEPSLSNDAKEALVGHNYKGNIRELRSILLRALFFRTGKLVTGDDIRKAIRDGAQEQMVPASERLAEEVASSIMTEIETGKDFWEAVYEPYSQSRISRDVVKLVVERSRSAAGKSMPEVARHLKAITGDAQEDEEERKRFFRFKNFLYKTVKI
;
A
#
# COMPACT_ATOMS: atom_id res chain seq x y z
N MET A 1 3.21 21.99 -32.32
CA MET A 1 3.98 20.76 -32.55
C MET A 1 4.76 20.32 -31.30
N PRO A 2 5.73 21.07 -30.73
CA PRO A 2 6.47 20.60 -29.55
C PRO A 2 5.60 20.39 -28.30
N VAL A 3 4.61 21.26 -28.07
CA VAL A 3 3.64 21.13 -26.98
C VAL A 3 2.79 19.86 -27.11
N THR A 4 2.41 19.51 -28.35
CA THR A 4 1.59 18.33 -28.66
C THR A 4 2.35 17.03 -28.42
N GLU A 5 3.66 16.99 -28.75
CA GLU A 5 4.51 15.83 -28.47
C GLU A 5 4.74 15.61 -26.97
N GLU A 6 4.93 16.68 -26.21
CA GLU A 6 5.08 16.61 -24.74
C GLU A 6 3.78 16.13 -24.06
N GLN A 7 2.63 16.59 -24.53
CA GLN A 7 1.33 16.13 -24.06
C GLN A 7 1.08 14.64 -24.42
N LEU A 8 1.42 14.20 -25.63
CA LEU A 8 1.36 12.79 -26.02
C LEU A 8 2.28 11.91 -25.18
N LYS A 9 3.50 12.40 -24.88
CA LYS A 9 4.43 11.71 -24.00
C LYS A 9 3.82 11.53 -22.61
N THR A 10 3.21 12.58 -22.06
CA THR A 10 2.51 12.56 -20.77
C THR A 10 1.36 11.55 -20.77
N LEU A 11 0.54 11.52 -21.83
CA LEU A 11 -0.52 10.51 -21.98
C LEU A 11 0.04 9.09 -22.07
N GLY A 12 1.13 8.90 -22.81
CA GLY A 12 1.82 7.62 -22.91
C GLY A 12 2.41 7.13 -21.58
N ASP A 13 2.96 8.05 -20.78
CA ASP A 13 3.48 7.76 -19.44
C ASP A 13 2.33 7.37 -18.48
N ARG A 14 1.17 8.04 -18.56
CA ARG A 14 -0.04 7.65 -17.82
C ARG A 14 -0.55 6.27 -18.22
N ILE A 15 -0.59 5.95 -19.52
CA ILE A 15 -0.97 4.61 -20.00
C ILE A 15 0.00 3.55 -19.47
N ALA A 16 1.31 3.85 -19.42
CA ALA A 16 2.32 2.94 -18.91
C ALA A 16 2.23 2.68 -17.40
N ALA A 17 1.67 3.63 -16.64
CA ALA A 17 1.45 3.51 -15.20
C ALA A 17 0.24 2.62 -14.83
N TYR A 18 -0.72 2.44 -15.75
CA TYR A 18 -1.88 1.60 -15.50
C TYR A 18 -1.54 0.10 -15.52
N GLY A 19 -2.16 -0.65 -14.62
CA GLY A 19 -2.15 -2.11 -14.61
C GLY A 19 -3.12 -2.71 -15.62
N LYS A 20 -3.04 -4.03 -15.82
CA LYS A 20 -3.81 -4.83 -16.80
C LYS A 20 -5.34 -4.70 -16.63
N GLU A 21 -5.77 -4.28 -15.45
CA GLU A 21 -7.16 -4.09 -15.04
C GLU A 21 -7.83 -2.81 -15.54
N ASN A 22 -7.08 -1.89 -16.17
CA ASN A 22 -7.57 -0.56 -16.57
C ASN A 22 -7.67 -0.39 -18.10
N LEU A 23 -8.21 -1.39 -18.80
CA LEU A 23 -8.26 -1.38 -20.27
C LEU A 23 -9.05 -0.16 -20.80
N ASP A 24 -10.22 0.12 -20.20
CA ASP A 24 -11.09 1.21 -20.63
C ASP A 24 -10.40 2.58 -20.44
N GLU A 25 -9.70 2.79 -19.32
CA GLU A 25 -8.93 4.00 -19.06
C GLU A 25 -7.79 4.17 -20.06
N MET A 26 -7.07 3.09 -20.37
CA MET A 26 -6.02 3.13 -21.39
C MET A 26 -6.60 3.52 -22.75
N LEU A 27 -7.72 2.91 -23.16
CA LEU A 27 -8.37 3.23 -24.43
C LEU A 27 -8.92 4.65 -24.48
N HIS A 28 -9.41 5.17 -23.36
CA HIS A 28 -9.81 6.57 -23.25
C HIS A 28 -8.62 7.51 -23.51
N LEU A 29 -7.47 7.26 -22.89
CA LEU A 29 -6.26 8.06 -23.10
C LEU A 29 -5.70 7.92 -24.52
N VAL A 30 -5.81 6.73 -25.12
CA VAL A 30 -5.46 6.53 -26.54
C VAL A 30 -6.38 7.37 -27.43
N GLY A 31 -7.68 7.37 -27.16
CA GLY A 31 -8.65 8.22 -27.86
C GLY A 31 -8.38 9.71 -27.65
N GLU A 32 -8.02 10.13 -26.44
CA GLU A 32 -7.61 11.51 -26.13
C GLU A 32 -6.37 11.93 -26.91
N GLY A 33 -5.33 11.10 -26.95
CA GLY A 33 -4.13 11.35 -27.74
C GLY A 33 -4.42 11.44 -29.24
N ALA A 34 -5.30 10.56 -29.76
CA ALA A 34 -5.75 10.64 -31.15
C ALA A 34 -6.47 11.96 -31.45
N ARG A 35 -7.37 12.42 -30.58
CA ARG A 35 -8.06 13.71 -30.72
C ARG A 35 -7.11 14.89 -30.63
N LEU A 36 -6.16 14.85 -29.69
CA LEU A 36 -5.16 15.90 -29.50
C LEU A 36 -4.32 16.16 -30.77
N VAL A 37 -3.97 15.10 -31.50
CA VAL A 37 -3.20 15.23 -32.76
C VAL A 37 -4.09 15.51 -33.96
N SER A 38 -5.30 14.96 -33.99
CA SER A 38 -6.19 15.06 -35.15
C SER A 38 -7.08 16.30 -35.17
N ASP A 39 -7.35 16.89 -34.01
CA ASP A 39 -8.38 17.92 -33.82
C ASP A 39 -9.78 17.47 -34.27
N GLN A 40 -10.00 16.15 -34.36
CA GLN A 40 -11.30 15.56 -34.71
C GLN A 40 -12.02 15.15 -33.43
N GLU A 41 -13.34 15.32 -33.39
CA GLU A 41 -14.14 14.92 -32.22
C GLU A 41 -14.41 13.41 -32.18
N ARG A 42 -14.50 12.77 -33.35
CA ARG A 42 -14.89 11.36 -33.48
C ARG A 42 -13.67 10.46 -33.64
N VAL A 43 -13.44 9.62 -32.63
CA VAL A 43 -12.40 8.59 -32.62
C VAL A 43 -13.02 7.28 -32.17
N ARG A 44 -12.63 6.19 -32.84
CA ARG A 44 -13.06 4.83 -32.54
C ARG A 44 -11.87 3.88 -32.55
N ILE A 45 -11.85 2.93 -31.63
CA ILE A 45 -10.77 1.96 -31.48
C ILE A 45 -11.39 0.57 -31.53
N TYR A 46 -10.94 -0.24 -32.49
CA TYR A 46 -11.31 -1.64 -32.62
C TYR A 46 -10.16 -2.49 -32.10
N LEU A 47 -10.46 -3.45 -31.23
CA LEU A 47 -9.48 -4.43 -30.76
C LEU A 47 -9.86 -5.83 -31.24
N GLU A 48 -8.86 -6.68 -31.44
CA GLU A 48 -9.07 -8.10 -31.67
C GLU A 48 -9.78 -8.73 -30.47
N ASP A 49 -10.96 -9.30 -30.69
CA ASP A 49 -11.77 -10.02 -29.72
C ASP A 49 -11.86 -11.50 -30.11
N LEU A 50 -11.01 -12.32 -29.49
CA LEU A 50 -10.96 -13.76 -29.74
C LEU A 50 -12.18 -14.49 -29.18
N THR A 51 -12.93 -13.87 -28.25
CA THR A 51 -14.16 -14.45 -27.71
C THR A 51 -15.32 -14.35 -28.71
N ARG A 52 -15.26 -13.39 -29.65
CA ARG A 52 -16.25 -13.22 -30.73
C ARG A 52 -15.71 -13.63 -32.10
N GLY A 53 -14.39 -13.77 -32.26
CA GLY A 53 -13.76 -14.01 -33.55
C GLY A 53 -13.81 -12.79 -34.48
N ALA A 54 -13.83 -11.57 -33.91
CA ALA A 54 -14.03 -10.32 -34.63
C ALA A 54 -13.12 -9.19 -34.11
N LEU A 55 -13.01 -8.10 -34.86
CA LEU A 55 -12.55 -6.80 -34.38
C LEU A 55 -13.75 -6.08 -33.76
N SER A 56 -13.78 -5.99 -32.44
CA SER A 56 -14.87 -5.36 -31.69
C SER A 56 -14.53 -3.91 -31.36
N CYS A 57 -15.48 -2.99 -31.50
CA CYS A 57 -15.29 -1.61 -31.08
C CYS A 57 -15.15 -1.55 -29.55
N ALA A 58 -13.93 -1.34 -29.06
CA ALA A 58 -13.63 -1.27 -27.64
C ALA A 58 -13.76 0.15 -27.07
N PHE A 59 -13.65 1.17 -27.93
CA PHE A 59 -13.84 2.57 -27.54
C PHE A 59 -14.41 3.38 -28.70
N ALA A 60 -15.32 4.29 -28.39
CA ALA A 60 -15.81 5.30 -29.33
C ALA A 60 -16.19 6.59 -28.59
N CYS A 61 -15.92 7.74 -29.22
CA CYS A 61 -16.36 9.06 -28.80
C CYS A 61 -16.86 9.88 -30.00
N GLY A 62 -17.61 10.94 -29.72
CA GLY A 62 -18.29 11.76 -30.73
C GLY A 62 -19.73 11.30 -30.98
N SER A 63 -20.32 11.77 -32.08
CA SER A 63 -21.66 11.38 -32.51
C SER A 63 -21.78 9.88 -32.78
N PHE A 64 -22.92 9.30 -32.41
CA PHE A 64 -23.23 7.86 -32.52
C PHE A 64 -22.31 6.92 -31.72
N ALA A 65 -21.58 7.43 -30.71
CA ALA A 65 -20.62 6.62 -29.97
C ALA A 65 -21.23 5.40 -29.26
N ALA A 66 -22.48 5.47 -28.81
CA ALA A 66 -23.14 4.34 -28.13
C ALA A 66 -23.51 3.23 -29.12
N GLU A 67 -23.99 3.59 -30.31
CA GLU A 67 -24.34 2.68 -31.39
C GLU A 67 -23.08 2.06 -32.00
N ILE A 68 -22.05 2.87 -32.29
CA ILE A 68 -20.78 2.41 -32.88
C ILE A 68 -20.08 1.36 -31.99
N ARG A 69 -20.19 1.46 -30.66
CA ARG A 69 -19.63 0.46 -29.73
C ARG A 69 -20.23 -0.94 -29.89
N GLN A 70 -21.40 -1.06 -30.51
CA GLN A 70 -22.05 -2.36 -30.76
C GLN A 70 -21.55 -3.02 -32.05
N GLU A 71 -20.80 -2.30 -32.88
CA GLU A 71 -20.36 -2.75 -34.20
C GLU A 71 -19.09 -3.61 -34.11
N THR A 72 -19.01 -4.58 -35.02
CA THR A 72 -17.87 -5.50 -35.15
C THR A 72 -17.51 -5.72 -36.60
N PHE A 73 -16.23 -5.92 -36.89
CA PHE A 73 -15.74 -6.30 -38.21
C PHE A 73 -15.09 -7.68 -38.17
N PRO A 74 -15.09 -8.47 -39.26
CA PRO A 74 -14.30 -9.70 -39.30
C PRO A 74 -12.81 -9.39 -39.12
N ILE A 75 -12.06 -10.27 -38.43
CA ILE A 75 -10.60 -10.06 -38.23
C ILE A 75 -9.86 -10.06 -39.58
N ILE A 76 -10.24 -10.97 -40.46
CA ILE A 76 -9.67 -11.10 -41.80
C ILE A 76 -10.83 -10.95 -42.80
N SER A 77 -10.84 -9.85 -43.52
CA SER A 77 -11.81 -9.60 -44.59
C SER A 77 -11.23 -8.61 -45.60
N ALA A 78 -11.46 -8.86 -46.89
CA ALA A 78 -11.15 -7.92 -47.96
C ALA A 78 -12.25 -6.85 -48.14
N GLU A 79 -13.38 -6.99 -47.43
CA GLU A 79 -14.57 -6.14 -47.59
C GLU A 79 -14.63 -4.99 -46.56
N ALA A 80 -13.67 -4.93 -45.63
CA ALA A 80 -13.58 -3.89 -44.60
C ALA A 80 -12.18 -3.31 -44.50
N ALA A 81 -12.08 -1.98 -44.55
CA ALA A 81 -10.84 -1.24 -44.45
C ALA A 81 -10.19 -1.40 -43.08
N VAL A 82 -11.00 -1.46 -42.01
CA VAL A 82 -10.52 -1.74 -40.65
C VAL A 82 -9.80 -3.09 -40.60
N SER A 83 -10.37 -4.13 -41.22
CA SER A 83 -9.75 -5.46 -41.31
C SER A 83 -8.46 -5.45 -42.14
N ASN A 84 -8.46 -4.73 -43.25
CA ASN A 84 -7.27 -4.58 -44.10
C ASN A 84 -6.14 -3.85 -43.36
N THR A 85 -6.42 -2.76 -42.65
CA THR A 85 -5.42 -2.05 -41.83
C THR A 85 -4.88 -2.94 -40.71
N PHE A 86 -5.74 -3.73 -40.07
CA PHE A 86 -5.32 -4.69 -39.06
C PHE A 86 -4.32 -5.71 -39.63
N VAL A 87 -4.66 -6.35 -40.76
CA VAL A 87 -3.84 -7.40 -41.39
C VAL A 87 -2.53 -6.86 -41.99
N THR A 88 -2.60 -5.73 -42.70
CA THR A 88 -1.44 -5.15 -43.40
C THR A 88 -0.47 -4.44 -42.46
N GLN A 89 -0.95 -4.02 -41.27
CA GLN A 89 -0.21 -3.17 -40.33
C GLN A 89 0.27 -1.83 -40.95
N MET A 90 -0.43 -1.36 -41.98
CA MET A 90 -0.12 -0.11 -42.66
C MET A 90 -1.27 0.88 -42.46
N PRO A 91 -0.99 2.17 -42.16
CA PRO A 91 -2.03 3.20 -42.11
C PRO A 91 -2.80 3.29 -43.42
N ALA A 92 -4.10 3.52 -43.34
CA ALA A 92 -4.96 3.70 -44.50
C ALA A 92 -5.86 4.94 -44.33
N GLN A 93 -6.23 5.55 -45.45
CA GLN A 93 -7.09 6.73 -45.48
C GLN A 93 -8.16 6.54 -46.54
N PHE A 94 -9.40 6.88 -46.19
CA PHE A 94 -10.54 6.78 -47.09
C PHE A 94 -11.31 8.09 -47.09
N LEU A 95 -11.51 8.64 -48.29
CA LEU A 95 -12.32 9.84 -48.52
C LEU A 95 -13.64 9.44 -49.17
N ARG A 96 -14.76 9.93 -48.62
CA ARG A 96 -16.13 9.55 -49.02
C ARG A 96 -16.35 8.03 -49.05
N PRO A 97 -16.05 7.32 -47.94
CA PRO A 97 -16.13 5.86 -47.88
C PRO A 97 -17.52 5.30 -48.24
N ALA A 98 -18.60 6.07 -48.04
CA ALA A 98 -19.94 5.75 -48.51
C ALA A 98 -20.07 5.50 -50.02
N SER A 99 -19.16 6.04 -50.83
CA SER A 99 -19.18 5.97 -52.31
C SER A 99 -17.99 5.24 -52.94
N SER A 100 -16.87 5.17 -52.22
CA SER A 100 -15.58 4.67 -52.71
C SER A 100 -14.94 3.60 -51.81
N GLY A 101 -15.53 3.34 -50.65
CA GLY A 101 -15.05 2.38 -49.68
C GLY A 101 -15.35 0.93 -50.06
N LEU A 102 -14.90 0.00 -49.25
CA LEU A 102 -15.25 -1.42 -49.41
C LEU A 102 -16.70 -1.64 -48.93
N PRO A 103 -17.36 -2.76 -49.30
CA PRO A 103 -18.79 -2.95 -49.05
C PRO A 103 -19.23 -2.72 -47.60
N LEU A 104 -18.43 -3.19 -46.61
CA LEU A 104 -18.76 -3.00 -45.19
C LEU A 104 -18.48 -1.56 -44.73
N ASP A 105 -17.49 -0.88 -45.30
CA ASP A 105 -17.22 0.53 -44.98
C ASP A 105 -18.27 1.46 -45.60
N GLN A 106 -18.83 1.11 -46.75
CA GLN A 106 -19.91 1.86 -47.39
C GLN A 106 -21.15 1.88 -46.50
N ASP A 107 -21.62 0.70 -46.06
CA ASP A 107 -22.77 0.57 -45.15
C ASP A 107 -22.51 1.30 -43.83
N PHE A 108 -21.37 1.02 -43.20
CA PHE A 108 -20.99 1.64 -41.93
C PHE A 108 -20.95 3.16 -42.02
N SER A 109 -20.34 3.71 -43.08
CA SER A 109 -20.17 5.16 -43.24
C SER A 109 -21.49 5.87 -43.56
N LEU A 110 -22.42 5.21 -44.26
CA LEU A 110 -23.77 5.73 -44.49
C LEU A 110 -24.58 5.76 -43.19
N ARG A 111 -24.52 4.69 -42.39
CA ARG A 111 -25.26 4.57 -41.13
C ARG A 111 -24.83 5.57 -40.07
N PHE A 112 -23.55 5.92 -40.04
CA PHE A 112 -22.97 6.78 -39.00
C PHE A 112 -22.47 8.14 -39.52
N GLU A 113 -22.79 8.50 -40.77
CA GLU A 113 -22.44 9.80 -41.37
C GLU A 113 -20.93 10.08 -41.32
N ILE A 114 -20.12 9.20 -41.94
CA ILE A 114 -18.66 9.32 -41.99
C ILE A 114 -18.21 9.72 -43.40
N ASP A 115 -17.72 10.95 -43.55
CA ASP A 115 -17.26 11.50 -44.84
C ASP A 115 -15.76 11.27 -45.11
N GLY A 116 -14.99 10.93 -44.08
CA GLY A 116 -13.58 10.61 -44.21
C GLY A 116 -13.08 9.88 -42.96
N THR A 117 -12.09 9.00 -43.13
CA THR A 117 -11.50 8.28 -42.00
C THR A 117 -10.03 7.98 -42.24
N THR A 118 -9.21 8.19 -41.21
CA THR A 118 -7.81 7.75 -41.15
C THR A 118 -7.70 6.61 -40.16
N MET A 119 -7.21 5.45 -40.62
CA MET A 119 -7.06 4.24 -39.84
C MET A 119 -5.58 3.96 -39.59
N LEU A 120 -5.21 3.78 -38.32
CA LEU A 120 -3.86 3.46 -37.90
C LEU A 120 -3.85 2.15 -37.11
N PRO A 121 -2.92 1.22 -37.39
CA PRO A 121 -2.81 -0.01 -36.62
C PRO A 121 -2.30 0.29 -35.21
N ILE A 122 -2.87 -0.39 -34.23
CA ILE A 122 -2.32 -0.46 -32.87
C ILE A 122 -1.52 -1.75 -32.82
N THR A 123 -0.22 -1.66 -32.54
CA THR A 123 0.69 -2.81 -32.59
C THR A 123 1.31 -3.12 -31.23
N SER A 124 1.55 -4.40 -30.98
CA SER A 124 2.28 -4.94 -29.82
C SER A 124 3.23 -6.02 -30.31
N ASN A 125 4.51 -5.93 -29.95
CA ASN A 125 5.54 -6.90 -30.39
C ASN A 125 5.54 -7.18 -31.91
N GLY A 126 5.32 -6.14 -32.73
CA GLY A 126 5.30 -6.26 -34.20
C GLY A 126 4.06 -6.94 -34.79
N LYS A 127 2.97 -7.06 -34.03
CA LYS A 127 1.67 -7.56 -34.51
C LYS A 127 0.57 -6.54 -34.23
N SER A 128 -0.36 -6.37 -35.16
CA SER A 128 -1.59 -5.62 -34.88
C SER A 128 -2.41 -6.32 -33.81
N ILE A 129 -2.90 -5.55 -32.85
CA ILE A 129 -3.86 -5.96 -31.81
C ILE A 129 -5.19 -5.24 -31.97
N GLY A 130 -5.24 -4.23 -32.86
CA GLY A 130 -6.39 -3.40 -33.11
C GLY A 130 -6.11 -2.29 -34.12
N VAL A 131 -7.10 -1.43 -34.32
CA VAL A 131 -7.05 -0.29 -35.25
C VAL A 131 -7.68 0.92 -34.57
N ALA A 132 -6.97 2.04 -34.56
CA ALA A 132 -7.50 3.35 -34.20
C ALA A 132 -7.98 4.07 -35.46
N CYS A 133 -9.25 4.47 -35.48
CA CYS A 133 -9.88 5.20 -36.56
C CYS A 133 -10.19 6.62 -36.09
N VAL A 134 -9.72 7.60 -36.86
CA VAL A 134 -9.99 9.02 -36.69
C VAL A 134 -10.91 9.44 -37.82
N ASP A 135 -12.16 9.74 -37.50
CA ASP A 135 -13.18 10.06 -38.50
C ASP A 135 -13.32 11.59 -38.65
N GLY A 136 -13.49 12.05 -39.88
CA GLY A 136 -13.54 13.46 -40.26
C GLY A 136 -12.52 13.80 -41.34
N GLU A 137 -11.82 14.93 -41.20
CA GLU A 137 -10.79 15.34 -42.16
C GLU A 137 -9.60 14.37 -42.18
N LEU A 138 -9.08 14.09 -43.39
CA LEU A 138 -7.92 13.20 -43.54
C LEU A 138 -6.67 13.82 -42.90
N LEU A 139 -5.97 13.03 -42.09
CA LEU A 139 -4.76 13.48 -41.40
C LEU A 139 -3.61 13.73 -42.38
N SER A 140 -2.83 14.78 -42.13
CA SER A 140 -1.57 15.00 -42.84
C SER A 140 -0.54 13.93 -42.49
N ARG A 141 0.46 13.76 -43.35
CA ARG A 141 1.56 12.80 -43.13
C ARG A 141 2.27 13.02 -41.79
N ASP A 142 2.55 14.27 -41.42
CA ASP A 142 3.19 14.62 -40.16
C ASP A 142 2.36 14.18 -38.94
N ARG A 143 1.03 14.34 -39.00
CA ARG A 143 0.11 13.91 -37.93
C ARG A 143 0.05 12.38 -37.80
N ILE A 144 0.09 11.67 -38.92
CA ILE A 144 0.19 10.20 -38.94
C ILE A 144 1.52 9.74 -38.33
N GLU A 145 2.63 10.33 -38.76
CA GLU A 145 3.98 10.00 -38.26
C GLU A 145 4.13 10.31 -36.76
N MET A 146 3.36 11.26 -36.23
CA MET A 146 3.27 11.55 -34.78
C MET A 146 2.44 10.53 -34.00
N LEU A 147 1.33 10.03 -34.56
CA LEU A 147 0.43 9.07 -33.87
C LEU A 147 0.99 7.65 -33.82
N ILE A 148 1.70 7.19 -34.86
CA ILE A 148 2.26 5.84 -34.93
C ILE A 148 3.09 5.47 -33.68
N PRO A 149 4.10 6.25 -33.26
CA PRO A 149 4.90 5.89 -32.08
C PRO A 149 4.10 5.93 -30.77
N PHE A 150 3.11 6.84 -30.66
CA PHE A 150 2.21 6.88 -29.50
C PHE A 150 1.35 5.62 -29.41
N LEU A 151 0.73 5.21 -30.52
CA LEU A 151 -0.11 4.00 -30.58
C LEU A 151 0.70 2.72 -30.36
N ALA A 152 1.91 2.63 -30.91
CA ALA A 152 2.81 1.50 -30.69
C ALA A 152 3.23 1.40 -29.21
N ARG A 153 3.55 2.53 -28.57
CA ARG A 153 3.90 2.59 -27.14
C ARG A 153 2.72 2.19 -26.24
N ALA A 154 1.52 2.66 -26.57
CA ALA A 154 0.30 2.28 -25.85
C ALA A 154 -0.07 0.79 -26.08
N GLY A 155 0.21 0.28 -27.29
CA GLY A 155 -0.17 -1.05 -27.73
C GLY A 155 0.34 -2.18 -26.85
N GLU A 156 1.56 -2.11 -26.30
CA GLU A 156 2.07 -3.14 -25.40
C GLU A 156 1.20 -3.32 -24.15
N ARG A 157 0.82 -2.19 -23.52
CA ARG A 157 -0.01 -2.18 -22.31
C ARG A 157 -1.45 -2.56 -22.62
N VAL A 158 -1.99 -2.01 -23.70
CA VAL A 158 -3.35 -2.34 -24.18
C VAL A 158 -3.46 -3.83 -24.52
N ASP A 159 -2.45 -4.45 -25.15
CA ASP A 159 -2.49 -5.89 -25.48
C ASP A 159 -2.52 -6.76 -24.22
N HIS A 160 -1.70 -6.41 -23.22
CA HIS A 160 -1.68 -7.13 -21.95
C HIS A 160 -3.03 -7.01 -21.22
N ALA A 161 -3.59 -5.80 -21.14
CA ALA A 161 -4.90 -5.55 -20.54
C ALA A 161 -6.04 -6.25 -21.31
N ARG A 162 -6.02 -6.18 -22.64
CA ARG A 162 -6.98 -6.85 -23.54
C ARG A 162 -7.00 -8.36 -23.35
N LYS A 163 -5.83 -9.00 -23.34
CA LYS A 163 -5.72 -10.46 -23.11
C LYS A 163 -6.29 -10.85 -21.76
N TYR A 164 -5.99 -10.07 -20.72
CA TYR A 164 -6.51 -10.31 -19.38
C TYR A 164 -8.04 -10.20 -19.33
N HIS A 165 -8.61 -9.13 -19.89
CA HIS A 165 -10.07 -8.93 -19.96
C HIS A 165 -10.76 -10.06 -20.73
N GLN A 166 -10.19 -10.52 -21.85
CA GLN A 166 -10.75 -11.63 -22.62
C GLN A 166 -10.68 -12.96 -21.89
N GLN A 167 -9.62 -13.24 -21.14
CA GLN A 167 -9.55 -14.42 -20.29
C GLN A 167 -10.65 -14.41 -19.23
N LEU A 168 -10.94 -13.24 -18.67
CA LEU A 168 -12.00 -13.06 -17.68
C LEU A 168 -13.39 -13.25 -18.29
N LEU A 169 -13.66 -12.67 -19.46
CA LEU A 169 -14.90 -12.89 -20.21
C LEU A 169 -15.08 -14.35 -20.62
N LEU A 170 -14.01 -15.01 -21.06
CA LEU A 170 -14.04 -16.43 -21.41
C LEU A 170 -14.33 -17.29 -20.18
N ALA A 171 -13.69 -17.03 -19.04
CA ALA A 171 -13.96 -17.74 -17.79
C ALA A 171 -15.43 -17.63 -17.38
N ARG A 172 -16.00 -16.40 -17.40
CA ARG A 172 -17.43 -16.18 -17.13
C ARG A 172 -18.33 -16.96 -18.09
N ARG A 173 -18.02 -16.96 -19.39
CA ARG A 173 -18.79 -17.74 -20.37
C ARG A 173 -18.71 -19.23 -20.07
N VAL A 174 -17.53 -19.76 -19.78
CA VAL A 174 -17.33 -21.16 -19.42
C VAL A 174 -18.16 -21.54 -18.19
N GLU A 175 -18.25 -20.67 -17.19
CA GLU A 175 -19.11 -20.89 -16.01
C GLU A 175 -20.59 -20.95 -16.39
N VAL A 176 -21.09 -20.01 -17.20
CA VAL A 176 -22.47 -20.05 -17.71
C VAL A 176 -22.73 -21.35 -18.48
N TYR A 177 -21.78 -21.79 -19.31
CA TYR A 177 -21.89 -23.06 -20.03
C TYR A 177 -21.88 -24.27 -19.08
N LYS A 178 -21.04 -24.28 -18.05
CA LYS A 178 -21.03 -25.33 -17.02
C LYS A 178 -22.36 -25.41 -16.28
N LYS A 179 -22.94 -24.27 -15.86
CA LYS A 179 -24.26 -24.20 -15.22
C LYS A 179 -25.34 -24.80 -16.14
N ARG A 180 -25.35 -24.37 -17.41
CA ARG A 180 -26.27 -24.88 -18.43
C ARG A 180 -26.12 -26.39 -18.68
N GLU A 181 -24.89 -26.88 -18.78
CA GLU A 181 -24.60 -28.28 -19.02
C GLU A 181 -25.01 -29.14 -17.81
N ALA A 182 -24.61 -28.76 -16.60
CA ALA A 182 -24.98 -29.49 -15.38
C ALA A 182 -26.50 -29.49 -15.16
N ALA A 183 -27.19 -28.36 -15.36
CA ALA A 183 -28.65 -28.30 -15.32
C ALA A 183 -29.30 -29.22 -16.38
N SER A 184 -28.72 -29.30 -17.59
CA SER A 184 -29.16 -30.21 -18.67
C SER A 184 -29.01 -31.68 -18.30
N PHE A 185 -27.89 -32.08 -17.67
CA PHE A 185 -27.70 -33.42 -17.14
C PHE A 185 -28.76 -33.79 -16.10
N MET A 186 -29.10 -32.85 -15.23
CA MET A 186 -30.11 -33.02 -14.19
C MET A 186 -31.49 -33.22 -14.81
N VAL A 187 -31.99 -32.29 -15.63
CA VAL A 187 -33.33 -32.44 -16.23
C VAL A 187 -33.46 -33.69 -17.10
N ARG A 188 -32.36 -34.14 -17.74
CA ARG A 188 -32.32 -35.44 -18.41
C ARG A 188 -32.53 -36.61 -17.44
N SER A 189 -31.87 -36.57 -16.28
CA SER A 189 -32.09 -37.57 -15.24
C SER A 189 -33.54 -37.59 -14.75
N ALA A 190 -34.18 -36.43 -14.58
CA ALA A 190 -35.58 -36.36 -14.14
C ALA A 190 -36.53 -37.04 -15.14
N VAL A 191 -36.34 -36.79 -16.44
CA VAL A 191 -37.13 -37.41 -17.53
C VAL A 191 -36.95 -38.93 -17.56
N HIS A 192 -35.74 -39.44 -17.30
CA HIS A 192 -35.49 -40.89 -17.28
C HIS A 192 -35.95 -41.59 -15.99
N LEU A 193 -36.07 -40.86 -14.87
CA LEU A 193 -36.39 -41.44 -13.56
C LEU A 193 -37.88 -41.58 -13.28
N ILE A 194 -38.72 -40.77 -13.94
CA ILE A 194 -40.17 -40.73 -13.69
C ILE A 194 -40.91 -41.08 -14.97
N ASP A 195 -41.62 -42.21 -14.93
CA ASP A 195 -42.42 -42.68 -16.05
C ASP A 195 -43.51 -41.67 -16.41
N GLY A 196 -43.66 -41.36 -17.71
CA GLY A 196 -44.65 -40.41 -18.22
C GLY A 196 -44.17 -38.95 -18.32
N LEU A 197 -43.01 -38.61 -17.75
CA LEU A 197 -42.41 -37.29 -17.89
C LEU A 197 -41.82 -37.14 -19.29
N THR A 198 -42.34 -36.18 -20.05
CA THR A 198 -42.01 -36.02 -21.48
C THR A 198 -40.98 -34.92 -21.73
N LEU A 199 -41.04 -33.85 -20.94
CA LEU A 199 -40.16 -32.70 -21.03
C LEU A 199 -39.91 -32.17 -19.63
N ALA A 200 -38.65 -31.90 -19.31
CA ALA A 200 -38.27 -31.13 -18.13
C ALA A 200 -37.48 -29.89 -18.57
N SER A 201 -37.68 -28.77 -17.88
CA SER A 201 -36.91 -27.56 -18.14
C SER A 201 -36.61 -26.78 -16.88
N VAL A 202 -35.45 -26.13 -16.87
CA VAL A 202 -35.07 -25.15 -15.86
C VAL A 202 -35.20 -23.76 -16.45
N LEU A 203 -36.03 -22.94 -15.84
CA LEU A 203 -36.18 -21.53 -16.15
C LEU A 203 -35.42 -20.69 -15.14
N VAL A 204 -34.71 -19.66 -15.62
CA VAL A 204 -34.03 -18.68 -14.77
C VAL A 204 -34.54 -17.27 -15.08
N PRO A 205 -34.64 -16.38 -14.09
CA PRO A 205 -35.11 -15.03 -14.30
C PRO A 205 -34.15 -14.24 -15.20
N VAL A 206 -34.72 -13.50 -16.14
CA VAL A 206 -34.07 -12.47 -16.96
C VAL A 206 -34.89 -11.18 -16.90
N ARG A 207 -34.38 -10.07 -17.44
CA ARG A 207 -35.11 -8.80 -17.38
C ARG A 207 -36.48 -8.90 -18.05
N GLY A 208 -37.55 -8.68 -17.28
CA GLY A 208 -38.94 -8.73 -17.76
C GLY A 208 -39.42 -10.12 -18.17
N GLY A 209 -38.68 -11.19 -17.86
CA GLY A 209 -39.00 -12.53 -18.33
C GLY A 209 -38.28 -13.66 -17.62
N MET A 210 -38.50 -14.90 -18.08
CA MET A 210 -37.77 -16.09 -17.67
C MET A 210 -37.21 -16.80 -18.90
N GLU A 211 -35.94 -17.15 -18.91
CA GLU A 211 -35.32 -17.88 -20.02
C GLU A 211 -35.09 -19.35 -19.69
N VAL A 212 -35.07 -20.19 -20.72
CA VAL A 212 -34.73 -21.61 -20.57
C VAL A 212 -33.22 -21.74 -20.41
N LEU A 213 -32.76 -21.98 -19.18
CA LEU A 213 -31.36 -22.31 -18.91
C LEU A 213 -31.02 -23.67 -19.54
N ALA A 214 -31.86 -24.67 -19.28
CA ALA A 214 -31.70 -26.02 -19.79
C ALA A 214 -33.06 -26.71 -19.99
N SER A 215 -33.14 -27.60 -20.97
CA SER A 215 -34.29 -28.47 -21.16
C SER A 215 -33.86 -29.85 -21.64
N HIS A 216 -34.70 -30.85 -21.38
CA HIS A 216 -34.53 -32.19 -21.93
C HIS A 216 -35.87 -32.83 -22.27
N ALA A 217 -35.91 -33.46 -23.44
CA ALA A 217 -36.94 -34.39 -23.87
C ALA A 217 -36.27 -35.49 -24.71
N GLU A 218 -36.80 -36.71 -24.66
CA GLU A 218 -36.31 -37.82 -25.50
C GLU A 218 -36.46 -37.51 -27.00
N ASN A 219 -37.51 -36.76 -27.35
CA ASN A 219 -37.70 -36.25 -28.69
C ASN A 219 -36.87 -34.97 -28.90
N LEU A 220 -35.81 -35.08 -29.71
CA LEU A 220 -34.91 -33.98 -30.08
C LEU A 220 -35.61 -32.80 -30.78
N GLU A 221 -36.61 -33.07 -31.62
CA GLU A 221 -37.39 -32.02 -32.29
C GLU A 221 -38.22 -31.24 -31.27
N LEU A 222 -38.84 -31.94 -30.32
CA LEU A 222 -39.61 -31.34 -29.23
C LEU A 222 -38.71 -30.47 -28.34
N LYS A 223 -37.52 -30.97 -27.99
CA LYS A 223 -36.51 -30.20 -27.25
C LYS A 223 -36.09 -28.93 -28.00
N GLN A 224 -35.74 -29.05 -29.28
CA GLN A 224 -35.32 -27.89 -30.09
C GLN A 224 -36.43 -26.85 -30.23
N ARG A 225 -37.68 -27.28 -30.45
CA ARG A 225 -38.83 -26.36 -30.49
C ARG A 225 -39.01 -25.63 -29.16
N TYR A 226 -38.86 -26.31 -28.04
CA TYR A 226 -38.95 -25.70 -26.70
C TYR A 226 -37.80 -24.72 -26.42
N ASP A 227 -36.56 -25.09 -26.76
CA ASP A 227 -35.39 -24.21 -26.58
C ASP A 227 -35.50 -22.94 -27.44
N ASN A 228 -36.09 -23.04 -28.64
CA ASN A 228 -36.30 -21.92 -29.55
C ASN A 228 -37.44 -20.97 -29.15
N VAL A 229 -38.15 -21.26 -28.06
CA VAL A 229 -39.22 -20.42 -27.53
C VAL A 229 -38.67 -19.06 -27.07
N GLY A 230 -37.40 -18.96 -26.67
CA GLY A 230 -36.88 -17.71 -26.09
C GLY A 230 -37.47 -17.45 -24.70
N SER A 231 -37.62 -16.19 -24.29
CA SER A 231 -38.09 -15.85 -22.94
C SER A 231 -39.62 -15.95 -22.78
N ILE A 232 -40.03 -16.34 -21.57
CA ILE A 232 -41.40 -16.27 -21.05
C ILE A 232 -41.58 -14.89 -20.44
N ASP A 233 -42.62 -14.17 -20.85
CA ASP A 233 -42.85 -12.79 -20.41
C ASP A 233 -43.41 -12.75 -18.97
N LEU A 234 -42.85 -11.87 -18.13
CA LEU A 234 -43.29 -11.68 -16.74
C LEU A 234 -44.25 -10.49 -16.55
N LYS A 235 -44.64 -9.80 -17.63
CA LYS A 235 -45.69 -8.79 -17.59
C LYS A 235 -47.01 -9.41 -17.11
N HIS A 236 -47.67 -8.75 -16.19
CA HIS A 236 -48.82 -9.34 -15.48
C HIS A 236 -49.89 -9.89 -16.45
N GLY A 237 -50.18 -11.19 -16.32
CA GLY A 237 -51.20 -11.90 -17.09
C GLY A 237 -50.81 -12.35 -18.51
N THR A 238 -49.59 -12.06 -18.98
CA THR A 238 -49.11 -12.51 -20.30
C THR A 238 -48.71 -13.98 -20.32
N SER A 239 -48.27 -14.54 -19.18
CA SER A 239 -47.87 -15.94 -19.05
C SER A 239 -48.47 -16.57 -17.80
N LEU A 240 -48.32 -17.89 -17.68
CA LEU A 240 -48.75 -18.62 -16.49
C LEU A 240 -47.95 -18.19 -15.25
N VAL A 241 -46.64 -17.96 -15.43
CA VAL A 241 -45.73 -17.57 -14.35
C VAL A 241 -46.01 -16.14 -13.89
N SER A 242 -46.35 -15.23 -14.81
CA SER A 242 -46.63 -13.82 -14.49
C SER A 242 -47.92 -13.56 -13.72
N ARG A 243 -48.69 -14.60 -13.42
CA ARG A 243 -49.82 -14.53 -12.48
C ARG A 243 -49.37 -14.57 -11.02
N TYR A 244 -48.22 -15.19 -10.76
CA TYR A 244 -47.70 -15.40 -9.42
C TYR A 244 -46.49 -14.51 -9.12
N VAL A 245 -45.85 -13.96 -10.16
CA VAL A 245 -44.55 -13.29 -10.08
C VAL A 245 -44.63 -11.96 -10.83
N ASN A 246 -43.99 -10.91 -10.28
CA ASN A 246 -43.88 -9.61 -10.95
C ASN A 246 -42.75 -9.58 -12.00
N GLU A 247 -42.61 -8.45 -12.71
CA GLU A 247 -41.58 -8.27 -13.76
C GLU A 247 -40.13 -8.36 -13.24
N ALA A 248 -39.92 -8.19 -11.93
CA ALA A 248 -38.62 -8.34 -11.27
C ALA A 248 -38.30 -9.80 -10.86
N GLY A 249 -39.22 -10.74 -11.10
CA GLY A 249 -39.05 -12.14 -10.71
C GLY A 249 -39.37 -12.41 -9.23
N VAL A 250 -40.05 -11.49 -8.53
CA VAL A 250 -40.45 -11.64 -7.12
C VAL A 250 -41.84 -12.24 -7.04
N VAL A 251 -42.00 -13.26 -6.19
CA VAL A 251 -43.30 -13.92 -5.95
C VAL A 251 -44.24 -12.95 -5.24
N THR A 252 -45.37 -12.67 -5.88
CA THR A 252 -46.44 -11.77 -5.40
C THR A 252 -47.69 -12.53 -4.93
N ASP A 253 -47.87 -13.77 -5.39
CA ASP A 253 -48.93 -14.67 -4.93
C ASP A 253 -48.31 -15.85 -4.17
N ASP A 254 -48.73 -16.01 -2.91
CA ASP A 254 -48.19 -17.02 -1.99
C ASP A 254 -48.41 -18.47 -2.48
N GLN A 255 -49.28 -18.72 -3.47
CA GLN A 255 -49.46 -20.05 -4.07
C GLN A 255 -48.19 -20.60 -4.73
N LEU A 256 -47.30 -19.74 -5.24
CA LEU A 256 -46.01 -20.15 -5.83
C LEU A 256 -44.86 -20.14 -4.80
N LEU A 257 -45.15 -20.04 -3.49
CA LEU A 257 -44.14 -20.32 -2.46
C LEU A 257 -43.87 -21.83 -2.29
N LYS A 258 -44.72 -22.68 -2.90
CA LYS A 258 -44.63 -24.13 -2.88
C LYS A 258 -44.76 -24.69 -4.30
N PRO A 259 -44.40 -25.96 -4.53
CA PRO A 259 -44.64 -26.60 -5.81
C PRO A 259 -46.11 -26.52 -6.23
N LEU A 260 -46.34 -26.18 -7.50
CA LEU A 260 -47.66 -25.98 -8.08
C LEU A 260 -47.93 -27.05 -9.15
N PHE A 261 -49.02 -27.79 -9.00
CA PHE A 261 -49.47 -28.78 -9.97
C PHE A 261 -50.64 -28.25 -10.79
N ILE A 262 -50.52 -28.33 -12.11
CA ILE A 262 -51.54 -27.95 -13.08
C ILE A 262 -52.02 -29.19 -13.80
N ALA A 263 -53.26 -29.57 -13.51
CA ALA A 263 -53.87 -30.82 -13.94
C ALA A 263 -54.18 -30.88 -15.44
N ASP A 264 -54.51 -29.75 -16.09
CA ASP A 264 -54.61 -29.65 -17.55
C ASP A 264 -54.19 -28.26 -18.01
N LEU A 265 -53.18 -28.19 -18.87
CA LEU A 265 -52.67 -26.98 -19.51
C LEU A 265 -53.66 -26.42 -20.54
N GLN A 266 -54.55 -27.24 -21.09
CA GLN A 266 -55.55 -26.78 -22.08
C GLN A 266 -56.59 -25.83 -21.47
N ASP A 267 -56.80 -25.92 -20.15
CA ASP A 267 -57.72 -25.07 -19.39
C ASP A 267 -57.07 -23.74 -18.97
N GLN A 268 -55.77 -23.56 -19.24
CA GLN A 268 -55.00 -22.39 -18.80
C GLN A 268 -54.73 -21.42 -19.95
N THR A 269 -54.90 -20.12 -19.69
CA THR A 269 -54.39 -19.05 -20.57
C THR A 269 -52.88 -18.96 -20.46
N ILE A 270 -52.17 -19.61 -21.37
CA ILE A 270 -50.71 -19.62 -21.44
C ILE A 270 -50.22 -18.83 -22.67
N GLN A 271 -49.10 -18.12 -22.51
CA GLN A 271 -48.55 -17.20 -23.53
C GLN A 271 -48.41 -17.85 -24.92
N ARG A 272 -48.17 -19.17 -24.96
CA ARG A 272 -47.85 -19.91 -26.18
C ARG A 272 -48.60 -21.23 -26.27
N ARG A 273 -49.93 -21.16 -26.12
CA ARG A 273 -50.86 -22.30 -26.16
C ARG A 273 -50.68 -23.22 -27.37
N ALA A 274 -50.47 -22.66 -28.55
CA ALA A 274 -50.24 -23.44 -29.78
C ALA A 274 -49.02 -24.37 -29.68
N LEU A 275 -47.95 -23.92 -29.01
CA LEU A 275 -46.72 -24.72 -28.85
C LEU A 275 -46.93 -25.89 -27.90
N THR A 276 -47.58 -25.68 -26.76
CA THR A 276 -47.93 -26.76 -25.82
C THR A 276 -48.92 -27.76 -26.40
N GLU A 277 -49.87 -27.30 -27.23
CA GLU A 277 -50.83 -28.15 -27.95
C GLU A 277 -50.14 -28.97 -29.07
N GLU A 278 -49.26 -28.34 -29.86
CA GLU A 278 -48.45 -29.02 -30.88
C GLU A 278 -47.48 -30.04 -30.28
N MET A 279 -46.92 -29.75 -29.09
CA MET A 279 -46.02 -30.65 -28.37
C MET A 279 -46.78 -31.74 -27.59
N GLY A 280 -48.11 -31.68 -27.53
CA GLY A 280 -48.98 -32.63 -26.84
C GLY A 280 -48.86 -32.60 -25.31
N LEU A 281 -48.37 -31.51 -24.71
CA LEU A 281 -48.17 -31.40 -23.27
C LEU A 281 -49.51 -31.13 -22.57
N ARG A 282 -49.84 -31.94 -21.55
CA ARG A 282 -51.13 -31.90 -20.83
C ARG A 282 -50.98 -31.43 -19.39
N THR A 283 -50.11 -32.03 -18.58
CA THR A 283 -49.91 -31.56 -17.20
C THR A 283 -48.58 -30.82 -17.02
N LEU A 284 -48.53 -29.97 -16.00
CA LEU A 284 -47.33 -29.25 -15.59
C LEU A 284 -47.19 -29.25 -14.07
N TYR A 285 -46.06 -29.75 -13.57
CA TYR A 285 -45.63 -29.56 -12.19
C TYR A 285 -44.49 -28.55 -12.14
N MET A 286 -44.69 -27.46 -11.42
CA MET A 286 -43.75 -26.36 -11.28
C MET A 286 -43.15 -26.38 -9.89
N VAL A 287 -41.82 -26.44 -9.80
CA VAL A 287 -41.09 -26.40 -8.53
C VAL A 287 -40.28 -25.11 -8.46
N PRO A 288 -40.71 -24.10 -7.69
CA PRO A 288 -40.00 -22.84 -7.53
C PRO A 288 -38.83 -22.97 -6.55
N ARG A 289 -37.72 -22.31 -6.84
CA ARG A 289 -36.58 -22.13 -5.92
C ARG A 289 -36.39 -20.65 -5.70
N LEU A 290 -36.47 -20.23 -4.44
CA LEU A 290 -36.64 -18.84 -4.03
C LEU A 290 -35.53 -18.42 -3.09
N GLU A 291 -35.11 -17.17 -3.21
CA GLU A 291 -34.28 -16.53 -2.19
C GLU A 291 -35.12 -16.27 -0.93
N PRO A 292 -34.68 -16.71 0.27
CA PRO A 292 -35.50 -16.67 1.49
C PRO A 292 -35.96 -15.27 1.88
N ASP A 293 -35.10 -14.26 1.71
CA ASP A 293 -35.33 -12.91 2.22
C ASP A 293 -36.16 -12.06 1.25
N THR A 294 -35.90 -12.18 -0.05
CA THR A 294 -36.50 -11.32 -1.08
C THR A 294 -37.71 -11.95 -1.77
N ARG A 295 -37.95 -13.25 -1.57
CA ARG A 295 -38.92 -14.07 -2.32
C ARG A 295 -38.71 -14.02 -3.84
N ARG A 296 -37.50 -13.69 -4.28
CA ARG A 296 -37.13 -13.67 -5.70
C ARG A 296 -36.84 -15.09 -6.19
N LEU A 297 -37.31 -15.43 -7.38
CA LEU A 297 -36.96 -16.70 -8.01
C LEU A 297 -35.46 -16.77 -8.30
N ILE A 298 -34.82 -17.85 -7.83
CA ILE A 298 -33.49 -18.29 -8.26
C ILE A 298 -33.64 -19.05 -9.58
N CYS A 299 -34.55 -20.02 -9.60
CA CYS A 299 -34.95 -20.77 -10.78
C CYS A 299 -36.33 -21.40 -10.58
N LEU A 300 -36.94 -21.83 -11.68
CA LEU A 300 -38.23 -22.51 -11.70
C LEU A 300 -38.12 -23.74 -12.59
N ILE A 301 -38.34 -24.91 -11.99
CA ILE A 301 -38.24 -26.17 -12.72
C ILE A 301 -39.63 -26.61 -13.13
N ASN A 302 -39.81 -26.85 -14.42
CA ASN A 302 -41.06 -27.32 -15.00
C ASN A 302 -40.91 -28.77 -15.43
N TYR A 303 -41.90 -29.58 -15.07
CA TYR A 303 -42.01 -30.99 -15.44
C TYR A 303 -43.33 -31.21 -16.15
N PHE A 304 -43.26 -31.63 -17.41
CA PHE A 304 -44.42 -31.80 -18.28
C PHE A 304 -44.67 -33.27 -18.61
N THR A 305 -45.94 -33.64 -18.71
CA THR A 305 -46.38 -34.96 -19.21
C THR A 305 -47.33 -34.79 -20.39
N ARG A 306 -47.53 -35.86 -21.18
CA ARG A 306 -48.47 -35.89 -22.32
C ARG A 306 -49.88 -36.39 -21.98
N GLU A 307 -50.04 -37.02 -20.84
CA GLU A 307 -51.32 -37.59 -20.38
C GLU A 307 -51.83 -36.79 -19.18
N LEU A 308 -53.10 -36.95 -18.82
CA LEU A 308 -53.61 -36.40 -17.56
C LEU A 308 -53.07 -37.24 -16.39
N ALA A 309 -51.86 -36.93 -15.95
CA ALA A 309 -51.12 -37.68 -14.93
C ALA A 309 -50.99 -36.87 -13.63
N SER A 310 -51.21 -37.51 -12.49
CA SER A 310 -50.87 -37.01 -11.15
C SER A 310 -49.60 -37.67 -10.65
N PHE A 311 -48.72 -36.91 -10.00
CA PHE A 311 -47.53 -37.46 -9.36
C PHE A 311 -47.88 -38.07 -7.99
N SER A 312 -47.28 -39.20 -7.63
CA SER A 312 -47.33 -39.74 -6.28
C SER A 312 -46.48 -38.90 -5.32
N GLU A 313 -46.72 -38.98 -4.00
CA GLU A 313 -45.90 -38.27 -3.00
C GLU A 313 -44.40 -38.60 -3.12
N PHE A 314 -44.07 -39.83 -3.52
CA PHE A 314 -42.68 -40.25 -3.75
C PHE A 314 -42.07 -39.56 -4.99
N GLU A 315 -42.79 -39.51 -6.10
CA GLU A 315 -42.35 -38.83 -7.32
C GLU A 315 -42.24 -37.31 -7.11
N GLU A 316 -43.18 -36.70 -6.39
CA GLU A 316 -43.10 -35.29 -6.00
C GLU A 316 -41.85 -35.03 -5.15
N GLY A 317 -41.56 -35.90 -4.18
CA GLY A 317 -40.35 -35.83 -3.37
C GLY A 317 -39.06 -35.94 -4.18
N LEU A 318 -39.02 -36.84 -5.17
CA LEU A 318 -37.88 -36.97 -6.09
C LEU A 318 -37.71 -35.71 -6.96
N LEU A 319 -38.79 -35.18 -7.53
CA LEU A 319 -38.75 -33.96 -8.36
C LEU A 319 -38.36 -32.74 -7.53
N GLN A 320 -38.84 -32.63 -6.30
CA GLN A 320 -38.42 -31.57 -5.39
C GLN A 320 -36.93 -31.70 -5.05
N THR A 321 -36.44 -32.89 -4.68
CA THR A 321 -35.01 -33.13 -4.42
C THR A 321 -34.15 -32.80 -5.65
N HIS A 322 -34.61 -33.18 -6.84
CA HIS A 322 -33.99 -32.79 -8.09
C HIS A 322 -33.91 -31.27 -8.25
N ALA A 323 -34.99 -30.55 -7.98
CA ALA A 323 -34.98 -29.09 -8.04
C ALA A 323 -34.00 -28.46 -7.03
N GLU A 324 -33.76 -29.08 -5.86
CA GLU A 324 -32.71 -28.64 -4.92
C GLU A 324 -31.31 -28.82 -5.51
N MET A 325 -31.07 -29.94 -6.19
CA MET A 325 -29.79 -30.17 -6.86
C MET A 325 -29.54 -29.15 -7.97
N VAL A 326 -30.58 -28.80 -8.75
CA VAL A 326 -30.52 -27.77 -9.79
C VAL A 326 -30.23 -26.39 -9.18
N GLU A 327 -30.91 -26.03 -8.09
CA GLU A 327 -30.63 -24.81 -7.33
C GLU A 327 -29.16 -24.75 -6.90
N ARG A 328 -28.65 -25.83 -6.27
CA ARG A 328 -27.25 -25.91 -5.87
C ARG A 328 -26.31 -25.74 -7.04
N VAL A 329 -26.55 -26.38 -8.19
CA VAL A 329 -25.69 -26.20 -9.37
C VAL A 329 -25.70 -24.76 -9.88
N ILE A 330 -26.86 -24.10 -9.89
CA ILE A 330 -26.98 -22.71 -10.34
C ILE A 330 -26.25 -21.76 -9.38
N ASN A 331 -26.26 -22.07 -8.09
CA ASN A 331 -25.62 -21.28 -7.02
C ASN A 331 -24.12 -21.60 -6.81
N GLU A 332 -23.70 -22.86 -6.91
CA GLU A 332 -22.36 -23.37 -6.53
C GLU A 332 -21.40 -23.48 -7.73
N VAL A 333 -21.89 -23.79 -8.94
CA VAL A 333 -21.03 -23.94 -10.13
C VAL A 333 -20.63 -22.57 -10.68
N GLY A 334 -19.61 -21.95 -10.08
CA GLY A 334 -19.01 -20.68 -10.53
C GLY A 334 -18.47 -19.83 -9.38
N GLY A 335 -19.19 -19.76 -8.26
CA GLY A 335 -18.83 -18.91 -7.12
C GLY A 335 -17.46 -19.26 -6.52
N GLU A 336 -17.19 -20.55 -6.28
CA GLU A 336 -15.91 -20.98 -5.68
C GLU A 336 -14.69 -20.62 -6.54
N HIS A 337 -14.81 -20.68 -7.86
CA HIS A 337 -13.71 -20.33 -8.76
C HIS A 337 -13.43 -18.83 -8.77
N LEU A 338 -14.49 -18.01 -8.78
CA LEU A 338 -14.35 -16.56 -8.72
C LEU A 338 -13.84 -16.11 -7.35
N GLU A 339 -14.28 -16.72 -6.25
CA GLU A 339 -13.77 -16.48 -4.90
C GLU A 339 -12.28 -16.85 -4.77
N ILE A 340 -11.86 -18.02 -5.26
CA ILE A 340 -10.45 -18.43 -5.29
C ILE A 340 -9.63 -17.45 -6.14
N LYS A 341 -10.16 -17.01 -7.29
CA LYS A 341 -9.49 -16.02 -8.14
C LYS A 341 -9.38 -14.67 -7.44
N VAL A 342 -10.42 -14.22 -6.74
CA VAL A 342 -10.40 -12.99 -5.93
C VAL A 342 -9.34 -13.11 -4.83
N LEU A 343 -9.30 -14.22 -4.10
CA LEU A 343 -8.31 -14.48 -3.07
C LEU A 343 -6.88 -14.39 -3.62
N SER A 344 -6.62 -15.03 -4.77
CA SER A 344 -5.32 -14.96 -5.45
C SER A 344 -4.98 -13.53 -5.88
N GLU A 345 -5.88 -12.88 -6.62
CA GLU A 345 -5.62 -11.56 -7.21
C GLU A 345 -5.46 -10.46 -6.16
N ILE A 346 -6.23 -10.51 -5.07
CA ILE A 346 -6.10 -9.56 -3.97
C ILE A 346 -4.87 -9.89 -3.12
N SER A 347 -4.55 -11.17 -2.88
CA SER A 347 -3.31 -11.55 -2.18
C SER A 347 -2.07 -11.10 -2.94
N ASP A 348 -2.05 -11.23 -4.27
CA ASP A 348 -0.96 -10.74 -5.11
C ASP A 348 -0.82 -9.22 -4.98
N LEU A 349 -1.95 -8.49 -5.02
CA LEU A 349 -1.98 -7.03 -4.85
C LEU A 349 -1.42 -6.62 -3.47
N LEU A 350 -1.74 -7.36 -2.41
CA LEU A 350 -1.22 -7.13 -1.06
C LEU A 350 0.29 -7.40 -0.93
N GLN A 351 0.88 -8.23 -1.81
CA GLN A 351 2.32 -8.51 -1.83
C GLN A 351 3.12 -7.48 -2.63
N GLU A 352 2.48 -6.72 -3.52
CA GLU A 352 3.13 -5.65 -4.27
C GLU A 352 3.61 -4.54 -3.33
N ARG A 353 4.76 -3.93 -3.64
CA ARG A 353 5.20 -2.70 -2.96
C ARG A 353 4.26 -1.57 -3.38
N ASN A 354 3.47 -1.06 -2.45
CA ASN A 354 2.57 0.06 -2.70
C ASN A 354 3.20 1.38 -2.24
N GLU A 355 3.05 2.42 -3.07
CA GLU A 355 3.68 3.75 -2.90
C GLU A 355 2.85 4.72 -2.04
N GLY A 356 1.72 4.27 -1.47
CA GLY A 356 0.83 5.07 -0.63
C GLY A 356 -0.61 4.56 -0.68
N LEU A 357 -1.49 5.23 0.06
CA LEU A 357 -2.90 4.83 0.20
C LEU A 357 -3.67 4.93 -1.12
N HIS A 358 -3.60 6.08 -1.79
CA HIS A 358 -4.36 6.32 -3.02
C HIS A 358 -4.03 5.32 -4.15
N PRO A 359 -2.74 5.07 -4.51
CA PRO A 359 -2.40 4.05 -5.50
C PRO A 359 -2.93 2.65 -5.16
N PHE A 360 -2.89 2.28 -3.88
CA PHE A 360 -3.42 1.00 -3.42
C PHE A 360 -4.94 0.91 -3.61
N LEU A 361 -5.68 1.93 -3.18
CA LEU A 361 -7.14 1.98 -3.32
C LEU A 361 -7.58 1.95 -4.78
N THR A 362 -6.86 2.64 -5.66
CA THR A 362 -7.14 2.61 -7.11
C THR A 362 -6.99 1.20 -7.67
N LYS A 363 -5.92 0.47 -7.32
CA LYS A 363 -5.75 -0.93 -7.74
C LYS A 363 -6.84 -1.84 -7.18
N VAL A 364 -7.20 -1.69 -5.90
CA VAL A 364 -8.29 -2.46 -5.27
C VAL A 364 -9.61 -2.21 -5.99
N LEU A 365 -9.92 -0.94 -6.27
CA LEU A 365 -11.15 -0.57 -6.98
C LEU A 365 -11.19 -1.13 -8.39
N SER A 366 -10.09 -1.04 -9.15
CA SER A 366 -10.02 -1.57 -10.51
C SER A 366 -10.20 -3.08 -10.53
N LYS A 367 -9.52 -3.81 -9.64
CA LYS A 367 -9.72 -5.27 -9.50
C LYS A 367 -11.15 -5.62 -9.09
N ALA A 368 -11.74 -4.90 -8.14
CA ALA A 368 -13.13 -5.13 -7.73
C ALA A 368 -14.11 -4.89 -8.88
N THR A 369 -13.97 -3.77 -9.59
CA THR A 369 -14.80 -3.40 -10.74
C THR A 369 -14.69 -4.46 -11.83
N GLU A 370 -13.48 -4.94 -12.12
CA GLU A 370 -13.26 -5.93 -13.18
C GLU A 370 -13.76 -7.32 -12.80
N LEU A 371 -13.41 -7.83 -11.61
CA LEU A 371 -13.82 -9.16 -11.12
C LEU A 371 -15.34 -9.29 -11.05
N ILE A 372 -16.02 -8.22 -10.65
CA ILE A 372 -17.50 -8.15 -10.59
C ILE A 372 -18.10 -7.80 -11.95
N GLY A 373 -17.37 -7.09 -12.81
CA GLY A 373 -17.85 -6.62 -14.12
C GLY A 373 -18.68 -5.34 -14.03
N ALA A 374 -18.57 -4.60 -12.94
CA ALA A 374 -19.24 -3.32 -12.77
C ALA A 374 -18.77 -2.30 -13.82
N ASP A 375 -19.65 -1.36 -14.17
CA ASP A 375 -19.30 -0.33 -15.15
C ASP A 375 -18.40 0.74 -14.54
N THR A 376 -18.57 1.11 -13.27
CA THR A 376 -17.70 2.07 -12.56
C THR A 376 -17.79 1.84 -11.05
N GLY A 377 -16.94 2.49 -10.27
CA GLY A 377 -17.04 2.50 -8.83
C GLY A 377 -16.21 3.61 -8.17
N SER A 378 -16.24 3.59 -6.84
CA SER A 378 -15.48 4.49 -5.99
C SER A 378 -15.20 3.85 -4.63
N ILE A 379 -14.07 4.20 -4.04
CA ILE A 379 -13.76 3.94 -2.62
C ILE A 379 -13.71 5.29 -1.90
N ALA A 380 -14.63 5.49 -0.96
CA ALA A 380 -14.68 6.70 -0.14
C ALA A 380 -14.08 6.42 1.25
N ILE A 381 -13.19 7.28 1.72
CA ILE A 381 -12.49 7.13 3.00
C ILE A 381 -13.19 7.95 4.07
N VAL A 382 -13.24 7.43 5.30
CA VAL A 382 -13.75 8.18 6.45
C VAL A 382 -12.76 9.25 6.89
N GLN A 383 -13.21 10.50 6.94
CA GLN A 383 -12.49 11.65 7.47
C GLN A 383 -13.34 12.36 8.52
N GLU A 384 -12.70 12.86 9.58
CA GLU A 384 -13.37 13.65 10.61
C GLU A 384 -13.21 15.15 10.30
N ARG A 385 -14.33 15.88 10.31
CA ARG A 385 -14.39 17.33 10.07
C ARG A 385 -15.32 17.96 11.11
N GLU A 386 -14.80 18.91 11.88
CA GLU A 386 -15.57 19.64 12.91
C GLU A 386 -16.29 18.73 13.93
N GLY A 387 -15.77 17.52 14.17
CA GLY A 387 -16.35 16.52 15.07
C GLY A 387 -17.39 15.58 14.42
N GLU A 388 -17.64 15.72 13.12
CA GLU A 388 -18.49 14.82 12.34
C GLU A 388 -17.67 13.94 11.39
N LYS A 389 -18.09 12.69 11.19
CA LYS A 389 -17.45 11.75 10.26
C LYS A 389 -18.10 11.85 8.86
N TRP A 390 -17.27 12.05 7.85
CA TRP A 390 -17.65 12.18 6.44
C TRP A 390 -16.92 11.15 5.59
N LEU A 391 -17.56 10.71 4.52
CA LEU A 391 -16.95 9.88 3.48
C LEU A 391 -16.46 10.76 2.34
N VAL A 392 -15.19 10.65 2.01
CA VAL A 392 -14.51 11.55 1.09
C VAL A 392 -13.78 10.74 0.02
N VAL A 393 -14.05 11.04 -1.24
CA VAL A 393 -13.27 10.54 -2.39
C VAL A 393 -12.31 11.63 -2.88
N GLU A 394 -12.79 12.88 -2.93
CA GLU A 394 -12.04 14.07 -3.33
C GLU A 394 -12.07 15.10 -2.20
N ASN A 395 -10.92 15.70 -1.90
CA ASN A 395 -10.85 16.79 -0.91
C ASN A 395 -11.39 18.11 -1.51
N GLU A 396 -11.44 19.17 -0.70
CA GLU A 396 -11.99 20.48 -1.12
C GLU A 396 -11.17 21.16 -2.21
N GLU A 397 -9.89 20.81 -2.31
CA GLU A 397 -8.93 21.27 -3.32
C GLU A 397 -9.03 20.47 -4.63
N GLY A 398 -9.87 19.43 -4.67
CA GLY A 398 -10.06 18.55 -5.84
C GLY A 398 -9.05 17.42 -5.97
N ALA A 399 -8.16 17.22 -4.99
CA ALA A 399 -7.25 16.09 -4.94
C ALA A 399 -7.97 14.81 -4.49
N ILE A 400 -7.70 13.70 -5.17
CA ILE A 400 -8.32 12.41 -4.87
C ILE A 400 -7.63 11.79 -3.64
N VAL A 401 -8.40 11.64 -2.56
CA VAL A 401 -7.96 11.00 -1.32
C VAL A 401 -8.43 9.55 -1.22
N GLY A 402 -9.58 9.24 -1.82
CA GLY A 402 -10.11 7.88 -1.96
C GLY A 402 -9.68 7.22 -3.27
N ALA A 403 -10.60 6.58 -3.96
CA ALA A 403 -10.40 6.13 -5.35
C ALA A 403 -11.69 6.25 -6.16
N LYS A 404 -11.55 6.49 -7.46
CA LYS A 404 -12.63 6.43 -8.46
C LYS A 404 -12.03 5.95 -9.78
N ASN A 405 -12.80 5.22 -10.57
CA ASN A 405 -12.41 4.84 -11.94
C ASN A 405 -13.41 5.38 -12.96
N LYS A 406 -13.02 5.37 -14.24
CA LYS A 406 -13.81 5.96 -15.33
C LYS A 406 -14.28 7.38 -15.03
N GLU A 407 -13.35 8.29 -14.76
CA GLU A 407 -13.63 9.68 -14.36
C GLU A 407 -14.55 10.44 -15.34
N TRP A 408 -14.58 10.06 -16.62
CA TRP A 408 -15.52 10.60 -17.59
C TRP A 408 -16.99 10.32 -17.23
N LEU A 409 -17.26 9.25 -16.46
CA LEU A 409 -18.58 8.87 -15.98
C LEU A 409 -18.91 9.53 -14.64
N LYS A 410 -17.91 9.71 -13.76
CA LYS A 410 -18.03 10.36 -12.44
C LYS A 410 -16.97 11.45 -12.26
N LYS A 411 -17.21 12.62 -12.87
CA LYS A 411 -16.22 13.72 -12.85
C LYS A 411 -15.90 14.23 -11.45
N LYS A 412 -16.93 14.42 -10.60
CA LYS A 412 -16.77 14.92 -9.23
C LYS A 412 -17.69 14.16 -8.28
N ILE A 413 -17.13 13.57 -7.24
CA ILE A 413 -17.89 12.89 -6.18
C ILE A 413 -17.90 13.79 -4.94
N PRO A 414 -19.06 14.32 -4.51
CA PRO A 414 -19.12 15.16 -3.32
C PRO A 414 -18.86 14.33 -2.04
N PRO A 415 -18.40 14.97 -0.95
CA PRO A 415 -18.32 14.28 0.33
C PRO A 415 -19.73 13.92 0.82
N PHE A 416 -19.85 12.74 1.44
CA PHE A 416 -21.12 12.22 1.96
C PHE A 416 -21.09 12.19 3.49
N LYS A 417 -22.17 12.67 4.13
CA LYS A 417 -22.35 12.44 5.57
C LYS A 417 -22.63 10.97 5.84
N ILE A 418 -22.14 10.49 6.97
CA ILE A 418 -22.50 9.17 7.49
C ILE A 418 -23.77 9.32 8.31
N GLY A 419 -24.85 8.64 7.92
CA GLY A 419 -26.13 8.69 8.62
C GLY A 419 -27.24 7.89 7.94
N GLY A 420 -28.37 7.74 8.64
CA GLY A 420 -29.51 6.93 8.24
C GLY A 420 -30.71 7.79 7.83
N GLU A 421 -31.91 7.40 8.29
CA GLU A 421 -33.15 8.09 7.96
C GLU A 421 -33.29 9.45 8.67
N ASP A 422 -32.46 9.71 9.66
CA ASP A 422 -32.32 10.99 10.37
C ASP A 422 -31.76 12.11 9.48
N LEU A 423 -31.04 11.77 8.40
CA LEU A 423 -30.53 12.75 7.45
C LEU A 423 -31.62 13.28 6.50
N PRO A 424 -31.59 14.58 6.13
CA PRO A 424 -32.40 15.12 5.05
C PRO A 424 -32.17 14.36 3.75
N VAL A 425 -33.22 14.17 2.94
CA VAL A 425 -33.14 13.40 1.68
C VAL A 425 -32.04 13.91 0.74
N GLN A 426 -31.75 15.22 0.73
CA GLN A 426 -30.67 15.78 -0.10
C GLN A 426 -29.25 15.41 0.37
N GLU A 427 -29.09 15.05 1.65
CA GLU A 427 -27.81 14.67 2.26
C GLU A 427 -27.57 13.16 2.27
N ARG A 428 -28.62 12.36 2.03
CA ARG A 428 -28.54 10.90 1.99
C ARG A 428 -27.68 10.40 0.83
N SER A 429 -26.97 9.31 1.06
CA SER A 429 -26.29 8.54 0.03
C SER A 429 -26.19 7.07 0.44
N LEU A 430 -26.11 6.17 -0.53
CA LEU A 430 -25.97 4.74 -0.26
C LEU A 430 -24.68 4.47 0.51
N THR A 431 -23.61 5.12 0.09
CA THR A 431 -22.30 5.05 0.74
C THR A 431 -22.35 5.48 2.21
N GLY A 432 -23.06 6.59 2.51
CA GLY A 432 -23.26 7.07 3.88
C GLY A 432 -24.11 6.14 4.73
N TYR A 433 -25.18 5.57 4.15
CA TYR A 433 -26.05 4.61 4.81
C TYR A 433 -25.33 3.30 5.15
N VAL A 434 -24.52 2.79 4.22
CA VAL A 434 -23.73 1.57 4.43
C VAL A 434 -22.66 1.77 5.51
N ALA A 435 -22.01 2.94 5.55
CA ALA A 435 -21.09 3.26 6.66
C ALA A 435 -21.81 3.37 8.01
N TRP A 436 -23.03 3.89 8.04
CA TRP A 436 -23.81 4.04 9.27
C TRP A 436 -24.32 2.70 9.81
N THR A 437 -24.91 1.87 8.94
CA THR A 437 -25.44 0.54 9.30
C THR A 437 -24.34 -0.50 9.52
N LYS A 438 -23.15 -0.30 8.92
CA LYS A 438 -22.09 -1.32 8.80
C LYS A 438 -22.54 -2.56 8.03
N GLU A 439 -23.59 -2.46 7.23
CA GLU A 439 -24.14 -3.57 6.44
C GLU A 439 -24.10 -3.23 4.94
N PRO A 440 -23.77 -4.21 4.08
CA PRO A 440 -23.76 -4.01 2.63
C PRO A 440 -25.18 -3.87 2.08
N LYS A 441 -25.34 -3.11 0.99
CA LYS A 441 -26.66 -2.88 0.36
C LYS A 441 -26.57 -2.86 -1.17
N ILE A 442 -27.56 -3.49 -1.82
CA ILE A 442 -27.77 -3.47 -3.26
C ILE A 442 -29.01 -2.63 -3.59
N ILE A 443 -28.91 -1.78 -4.61
CA ILE A 443 -30.02 -1.10 -5.28
C ILE A 443 -30.11 -1.71 -6.68
N GLY A 444 -31.14 -2.53 -6.91
CA GLY A 444 -31.36 -3.19 -8.19
C GLY A 444 -31.79 -2.20 -9.27
N GLU A 445 -32.62 -1.22 -8.90
CA GLU A 445 -33.10 -0.19 -9.81
C GLU A 445 -33.10 1.18 -9.12
N VAL A 446 -32.30 2.12 -9.63
CA VAL A 446 -32.19 3.47 -9.04
C VAL A 446 -33.43 4.34 -9.24
N THR A 447 -34.28 4.00 -10.21
CA THR A 447 -35.57 4.67 -10.46
C THR A 447 -36.67 4.20 -9.49
N ASP A 448 -36.50 3.04 -8.87
CA ASP A 448 -37.46 2.50 -7.91
C ASP A 448 -37.20 3.05 -6.49
N THR A 449 -37.91 4.12 -6.15
CA THR A 449 -37.84 4.77 -4.83
C THR A 449 -38.17 3.85 -3.66
N SER A 450 -38.89 2.74 -3.88
CA SER A 450 -39.20 1.77 -2.82
C SER A 450 -37.97 0.93 -2.42
N GLN A 451 -37.04 0.66 -3.34
CA GLN A 451 -35.85 -0.15 -3.10
C GLN A 451 -34.75 0.60 -2.34
N HIS A 452 -34.64 1.92 -2.55
CA HIS A 452 -33.53 2.70 -2.00
C HIS A 452 -33.92 3.68 -0.89
N SER A 453 -35.22 3.92 -0.62
CA SER A 453 -35.72 4.78 0.48
C SER A 453 -35.09 6.20 0.50
N GLY A 454 -34.79 6.74 -0.68
CA GLY A 454 -34.11 8.04 -0.83
C GLY A 454 -32.59 8.04 -0.59
N PHE A 455 -31.93 6.87 -0.46
CA PHE A 455 -30.47 6.79 -0.29
C PHE A 455 -29.70 6.74 -1.60
N HIS A 456 -30.32 6.51 -2.77
CA HIS A 456 -29.61 6.73 -4.03
C HIS A 456 -29.41 8.23 -4.26
N ARG A 457 -28.17 8.64 -4.58
CA ARG A 457 -27.84 10.02 -4.94
C ARG A 457 -27.32 10.04 -6.37
N PRO A 458 -28.04 10.66 -7.33
CA PRO A 458 -27.68 10.60 -8.74
C PRO A 458 -26.37 11.36 -8.98
N MET A 459 -25.34 10.64 -9.41
CA MET A 459 -24.06 11.21 -9.86
C MET A 459 -24.01 11.39 -11.38
N ASN A 460 -24.73 10.51 -12.10
CA ASN A 460 -24.85 10.46 -13.54
C ASN A 460 -26.16 9.72 -13.89
N GLU A 461 -26.94 10.24 -14.83
CA GLU A 461 -28.23 9.65 -15.27
C GLU A 461 -28.07 8.28 -15.94
N LEU A 462 -26.86 7.95 -16.41
CA LEU A 462 -26.59 6.65 -17.05
C LEU A 462 -26.52 5.49 -16.04
N ILE A 463 -26.29 5.76 -14.75
CA ILE A 463 -26.23 4.73 -13.72
C ILE A 463 -27.64 4.22 -13.45
N LYS A 464 -27.81 2.89 -13.45
CA LYS A 464 -29.12 2.24 -13.28
C LYS A 464 -29.23 1.30 -12.09
N SER A 465 -28.09 0.79 -11.60
CA SER A 465 -28.02 -0.02 -10.37
C SER A 465 -26.72 0.26 -9.61
N GLU A 466 -26.71 -0.06 -8.32
CA GLU A 466 -25.62 0.27 -7.40
C GLU A 466 -25.47 -0.76 -6.28
N MET A 467 -24.24 -1.00 -5.84
CA MET A 467 -23.92 -1.88 -4.70
C MET A 467 -22.82 -1.27 -3.86
N ALA A 468 -22.99 -1.23 -2.53
CA ALA A 468 -22.00 -0.70 -1.61
C ALA A 468 -21.72 -1.66 -0.44
N VAL A 469 -20.45 -1.74 -0.04
CA VAL A 469 -19.94 -2.59 1.05
C VAL A 469 -19.03 -1.74 1.96
N PRO A 470 -19.22 -1.79 3.29
CA PRO A 470 -18.38 -1.05 4.21
C PRO A 470 -17.03 -1.74 4.38
N VAL A 471 -15.97 -0.95 4.56
CA VAL A 471 -14.64 -1.45 4.91
C VAL A 471 -14.40 -1.26 6.39
N ILE A 472 -14.25 -2.36 7.12
CA ILE A 472 -14.25 -2.36 8.59
C ILE A 472 -12.90 -2.88 9.11
N SER A 473 -12.28 -2.11 10.00
CA SER A 473 -11.10 -2.51 10.77
C SER A 473 -11.34 -2.15 12.23
N ASP A 474 -11.06 -3.09 13.14
CA ASP A 474 -11.21 -2.88 14.60
C ASP A 474 -12.58 -2.30 15.01
N ASP A 475 -13.65 -2.88 14.44
CA ASP A 475 -15.06 -2.46 14.62
C ASP A 475 -15.40 -1.03 14.15
N GLU A 476 -14.48 -0.32 13.49
CA GLU A 476 -14.73 0.98 12.86
C GLU A 476 -14.80 0.89 11.34
N VAL A 477 -15.72 1.64 10.74
CA VAL A 477 -15.74 1.83 9.29
C VAL A 477 -14.65 2.82 8.92
N ILE A 478 -13.69 2.39 8.11
CA ILE A 478 -12.56 3.20 7.64
C ILE A 478 -12.74 3.68 6.19
N ALA A 479 -13.53 2.95 5.40
CA ALA A 479 -13.88 3.31 4.03
C ALA A 479 -15.19 2.61 3.60
N VAL A 480 -15.69 2.94 2.41
CA VAL A 480 -16.80 2.22 1.76
C VAL A 480 -16.46 2.04 0.29
N ILE A 481 -16.62 0.82 -0.21
CA ILE A 481 -16.48 0.50 -1.64
C ILE A 481 -17.88 0.52 -2.26
N CYS A 482 -18.06 1.30 -3.31
CA CYS A 482 -19.33 1.45 -4.02
C CYS A 482 -19.11 1.20 -5.52
N LEU A 483 -19.88 0.26 -6.10
CA LEU A 483 -19.84 -0.10 -7.51
C LEU A 483 -21.19 0.24 -8.16
N ASN A 484 -21.16 0.59 -9.45
CA ASN A 484 -22.34 0.98 -10.22
C ASN A 484 -22.36 0.29 -11.58
N SER A 485 -23.56 0.06 -12.10
CA SER A 485 -23.77 -0.43 -13.46
C SER A 485 -24.75 0.46 -14.24
N LEU A 486 -24.57 0.49 -15.55
CA LEU A 486 -25.48 1.08 -16.54
C LEU A 486 -26.69 0.17 -16.84
N GLN A 487 -26.73 -1.03 -16.24
CA GLN A 487 -27.80 -1.99 -16.37
C GLN A 487 -28.63 -2.06 -15.09
N GLU A 488 -29.94 -2.19 -15.24
CA GLU A 488 -30.87 -2.46 -14.13
C GLU A 488 -30.70 -3.91 -13.66
N GLY A 489 -30.77 -4.14 -12.36
CA GLY A 489 -30.72 -5.46 -11.75
C GLY A 489 -29.39 -6.20 -11.93
N TYR A 490 -28.29 -5.49 -12.22
CA TYR A 490 -26.99 -6.09 -12.52
C TYR A 490 -26.34 -6.81 -11.33
N PHE A 491 -26.41 -6.20 -10.14
CA PHE A 491 -25.77 -6.73 -8.95
C PHE A 491 -26.58 -7.86 -8.31
N THR A 492 -25.90 -8.92 -7.91
CA THR A 492 -26.46 -10.13 -7.30
C THR A 492 -25.85 -10.33 -5.91
N GLU A 493 -26.42 -11.23 -5.11
CA GLU A 493 -25.84 -11.60 -3.81
C GLU A 493 -24.45 -12.24 -3.94
N GLU A 494 -24.17 -12.91 -5.06
CA GLU A 494 -22.83 -13.41 -5.37
C GLU A 494 -21.83 -12.25 -5.54
N HIS A 495 -22.20 -11.20 -6.28
CA HIS A 495 -21.38 -9.98 -6.41
C HIS A 495 -21.12 -9.31 -5.06
N LYS A 496 -22.13 -9.28 -4.18
CA LYS A 496 -22.00 -8.76 -2.80
C LYS A 496 -20.99 -9.57 -1.99
N ARG A 497 -21.10 -10.90 -2.01
CA ARG A 497 -20.16 -11.81 -1.31
C ARG A 497 -18.72 -11.61 -1.79
N ILE A 498 -18.51 -11.49 -3.10
CA ILE A 498 -17.19 -11.24 -3.68
C ILE A 498 -16.61 -9.92 -3.18
N LEU A 499 -17.40 -8.84 -3.20
CA LEU A 499 -16.94 -7.53 -2.75
C LEU A 499 -16.63 -7.53 -1.23
N GLN A 500 -17.39 -8.28 -0.43
CA GLN A 500 -17.09 -8.50 0.99
C GLN A 500 -15.79 -9.28 1.23
N ILE A 501 -15.43 -10.22 0.35
CA ILE A 501 -14.12 -10.91 0.43
C ILE A 501 -13.00 -9.90 0.16
N ILE A 502 -13.13 -9.07 -0.86
CA ILE A 502 -12.15 -8.00 -1.18
C ILE A 502 -11.98 -7.07 0.01
N ASP A 503 -13.08 -6.61 0.60
CA ASP A 503 -13.06 -5.82 1.83
C ASP A 503 -12.27 -6.52 2.94
N ARG A 504 -12.64 -7.75 3.32
CA ARG A 504 -11.99 -8.46 4.44
C ARG A 504 -10.48 -8.66 4.25
N LEU A 505 -10.03 -8.84 3.02
CA LEU A 505 -8.60 -9.00 2.71
C LEU A 505 -7.84 -7.66 2.75
N THR A 506 -8.49 -6.56 2.38
CA THR A 506 -7.83 -5.26 2.20
C THR A 506 -7.96 -4.34 3.42
N SER A 507 -9.01 -4.49 4.25
CA SER A 507 -9.34 -3.63 5.38
C SER A 507 -8.16 -3.35 6.31
N ARG A 508 -7.48 -4.40 6.79
CA ARG A 508 -6.33 -4.27 7.68
C ARG A 508 -5.17 -3.52 7.02
N HIS A 509 -4.90 -3.81 5.75
CA HIS A 509 -3.83 -3.14 5.01
C HIS A 509 -4.13 -1.65 4.77
N ILE A 510 -5.39 -1.32 4.46
CA ILE A 510 -5.86 0.07 4.33
C ILE A 510 -5.67 0.81 5.66
N SER A 511 -6.07 0.19 6.78
CA SER A 511 -5.90 0.74 8.13
C SER A 511 -4.42 0.98 8.47
N ASP A 512 -3.56 0.01 8.19
CA ASP A 512 -2.12 0.11 8.45
C ASP A 512 -1.47 1.25 7.64
N ILE A 513 -1.77 1.38 6.35
CA ILE A 513 -1.26 2.47 5.51
C ILE A 513 -1.74 3.83 6.03
N GLN A 514 -3.03 3.99 6.32
CA GLN A 514 -3.59 5.24 6.87
C GLN A 514 -2.89 5.63 8.17
N ARG A 515 -2.61 4.65 9.04
CA ARG A 515 -1.90 4.87 10.30
C ARG A 515 -0.46 5.31 10.06
N ILE A 516 0.25 4.69 9.12
CA ILE A 516 1.62 5.06 8.75
C ILE A 516 1.67 6.48 8.18
N GLU A 517 0.79 6.84 7.26
CA GLU A 517 0.74 8.19 6.67
C GLU A 517 0.43 9.26 7.73
N ARG A 518 -0.49 8.98 8.67
CA ARG A 518 -0.77 9.87 9.80
C ARG A 518 0.45 10.04 10.69
N LEU A 519 1.13 8.95 11.07
CA LEU A 519 2.35 9.00 11.88
C LEU A 519 3.48 9.74 11.15
N GLN A 520 3.64 9.56 9.84
CA GLN A 520 4.63 10.29 9.05
C GLN A 520 4.32 11.78 9.01
N SER A 521 3.05 12.17 8.84
CA SER A 521 2.62 13.57 8.91
C SER A 521 2.87 14.18 10.29
N GLU A 522 2.55 13.43 11.36
CA GLU A 522 2.87 13.84 12.73
C GLU A 522 4.37 13.98 12.96
N VAL A 523 5.18 13.03 12.49
CA VAL A 523 6.65 13.11 12.56
C VAL A 523 7.16 14.31 11.77
N ASN A 524 6.65 14.58 10.57
CA ASN A 524 7.01 15.74 9.76
C ASN A 524 6.61 17.05 10.44
N LYS A 525 5.43 17.09 11.08
CA LYS A 525 4.98 18.24 11.87
C LYS A 525 5.86 18.44 13.10
N LEU A 526 6.19 17.37 13.83
CA LEU A 526 7.14 17.41 14.94
C LEU A 526 8.55 17.81 14.49
N GLN A 527 8.97 17.42 13.28
CA GLN A 527 10.21 17.87 12.65
C GLN A 527 10.13 19.34 12.22
N SER A 528 8.97 19.83 11.79
CA SER A 528 8.73 21.25 11.53
C SER A 528 8.73 22.08 12.82
N ASP A 529 8.26 21.51 13.94
CA ASP A 529 8.39 22.08 15.29
C ASP A 529 9.86 22.13 15.76
N ILE A 530 10.75 21.30 15.17
CA ILE A 530 12.19 21.42 15.37
C ILE A 530 12.74 22.70 14.72
N ALA A 531 12.06 23.31 13.73
CA ALA A 531 12.41 24.60 13.14
C ALA A 531 11.87 25.83 13.91
N TYR A 532 11.31 25.63 15.11
CA TYR A 532 10.85 26.73 15.97
C TYR A 532 11.93 27.79 16.22
N LYS A 533 11.63 29.05 15.87
CA LYS A 533 12.38 30.23 16.29
C LYS A 533 11.52 31.04 17.25
N ASP A 534 12.03 31.24 18.46
CA ASP A 534 11.33 32.04 19.46
C ASP A 534 11.50 33.54 19.13
N PRO A 535 10.42 34.32 18.96
CA PRO A 535 10.53 35.75 18.65
C PRO A 535 11.25 36.55 19.75
N LYS A 536 11.36 36.03 20.98
CA LYS A 536 12.07 36.66 22.10
C LYS A 536 13.57 36.39 22.08
N VAL A 537 14.06 35.52 21.18
CA VAL A 537 15.48 35.17 21.06
C VAL A 537 16.09 35.92 19.86
N SER A 538 16.91 36.93 20.14
CA SER A 538 17.53 37.79 19.11
C SER A 538 18.84 37.24 18.55
N SER A 539 19.39 36.16 19.11
CA SER A 539 20.74 35.66 18.79
C SER A 539 20.75 34.43 17.87
N TYR A 540 19.70 34.22 17.07
CA TYR A 540 19.74 33.25 15.97
C TYR A 540 20.76 33.69 14.91
N ARG A 541 21.79 32.88 14.66
CA ARG A 541 22.87 33.20 13.71
C ARG A 541 22.77 32.44 12.39
N LEU A 542 22.66 31.11 12.43
CA LEU A 542 22.50 30.26 11.24
C LEU A 542 21.56 29.11 11.60
N GLY A 543 20.48 28.96 10.83
CA GLY A 543 19.42 28.01 11.17
C GLY A 543 18.88 28.28 12.58
N ASN A 544 19.09 27.32 13.48
CA ASN A 544 18.70 27.40 14.89
C ASN A 544 19.89 27.65 15.83
N ILE A 545 21.12 27.87 15.34
CA ILE A 545 22.28 28.18 16.20
C ILE A 545 21.99 29.48 16.94
N ILE A 546 21.84 29.35 18.26
CA ILE A 546 21.60 30.43 19.22
C ILE A 546 22.92 30.71 19.93
N GLY A 547 23.37 31.95 19.88
CA GLY A 547 24.52 32.40 20.65
C GLY A 547 25.17 33.68 20.14
N ASN A 548 25.65 34.48 21.09
CA ASN A 548 26.47 35.66 20.85
C ASN A 548 27.96 35.40 21.11
N SER A 549 28.29 34.29 21.79
CA SER A 549 29.66 33.96 22.17
C SER A 549 30.57 33.84 20.95
N ARG A 550 31.83 34.25 21.12
CA ARG A 550 32.87 34.11 20.08
C ARG A 550 32.99 32.66 19.60
N LYS A 551 32.85 31.70 20.52
CA LYS A 551 32.93 30.26 20.23
C LYS A 551 31.75 29.75 19.38
N ALA A 552 30.54 30.26 19.59
CA ALA A 552 29.41 29.95 18.71
C ALA A 552 29.61 30.56 17.31
N GLN A 553 30.17 31.77 17.23
CA GLN A 553 30.49 32.41 15.95
C GLN A 553 31.58 31.67 15.16
N GLU A 554 32.61 31.14 15.84
CA GLU A 554 33.65 30.28 15.24
C GLU A 554 33.02 29.06 14.53
N ILE A 555 31.98 28.44 15.12
CA ILE A 555 31.24 27.33 14.49
C ILE A 555 30.48 27.78 13.24
N VAL A 556 29.76 28.90 13.32
CA VAL A 556 28.99 29.42 12.18
C VAL A 556 29.93 29.79 11.02
N ALA A 557 31.06 30.41 11.33
CA ALA A 557 32.11 30.73 10.35
C ALA A 557 32.65 29.46 9.70
N PHE A 558 32.91 28.40 10.47
CA PHE A 558 33.33 27.11 9.93
C PHE A 558 32.30 26.54 8.94
N ILE A 559 31.02 26.45 9.34
CA ILE A 559 29.94 25.92 8.47
C ILE A 559 29.86 26.71 7.17
N ASN A 560 29.84 28.05 7.24
CA ASN A 560 29.77 28.90 6.05
C ASN A 560 30.98 28.73 5.13
N THR A 561 32.18 28.56 5.70
CA THR A 561 33.43 28.39 4.94
C THR A 561 33.45 27.06 4.18
N VAL A 562 33.02 25.96 4.83
CA VAL A 562 33.11 24.62 4.23
C VAL A 562 31.92 24.24 3.34
N SER A 563 30.74 24.85 3.56
CA SER A 563 29.50 24.41 2.89
C SER A 563 29.55 24.56 1.36
N GLN A 564 30.03 25.70 0.84
CA GLN A 564 30.03 25.95 -0.61
C GLN A 564 31.03 25.04 -1.36
N PRO A 565 32.30 24.90 -0.93
CA PRO A 565 33.23 23.95 -1.55
C PRO A 565 32.71 22.50 -1.52
N LEU A 566 32.12 22.07 -0.41
CA LEU A 566 31.55 20.73 -0.27
C LEU A 566 30.33 20.52 -1.19
N SER A 567 29.42 21.49 -1.26
CA SER A 567 28.27 21.46 -2.17
C SER A 567 28.70 21.31 -3.62
N ASN A 568 29.68 22.11 -4.06
CA ASN A 568 30.21 22.03 -5.42
C ASN A 568 30.75 20.63 -5.75
N ARG A 569 31.40 19.97 -4.78
CA ARG A 569 31.91 18.61 -4.94
C ARG A 569 30.80 17.55 -4.94
N ILE A 570 29.81 17.67 -4.06
CA ILE A 570 28.62 16.80 -4.06
C ILE A 570 27.89 16.89 -5.40
N ALA A 571 27.78 18.10 -5.98
CA ALA A 571 27.18 18.31 -7.30
C ALA A 571 27.89 17.52 -8.41
N LEU A 572 29.21 17.35 -8.35
CA LEU A 572 29.97 16.59 -9.35
C LEU A 572 29.63 15.09 -9.33
N TRP A 573 29.20 14.54 -8.19
CA TRP A 573 28.78 13.14 -8.11
C TRP A 573 27.54 12.84 -8.94
N SER A 574 26.66 13.83 -9.13
CA SER A 574 25.46 13.71 -9.96
C SER A 574 25.74 13.74 -11.47
N ARG A 575 26.91 14.22 -11.90
CA ARG A 575 27.20 14.56 -13.32
C ARG A 575 28.00 13.49 -14.10
N HIS A 576 28.14 12.27 -13.58
CA HIS A 576 28.88 11.16 -14.23
C HIS A 576 30.31 11.53 -14.72
N VAL A 577 31.01 12.44 -14.04
CA VAL A 577 32.41 12.78 -14.37
C VAL A 577 33.33 11.72 -13.76
N LEU A 578 33.77 10.76 -14.58
CA LEU A 578 34.65 9.64 -14.20
C LEU A 578 36.07 10.07 -13.76
N GLN A 579 36.56 11.23 -14.21
CA GLN A 579 37.95 11.67 -13.97
C GLN A 579 38.23 12.16 -12.53
N GLU A 580 37.21 12.47 -11.73
CA GLU A 580 37.42 12.89 -10.32
C GLU A 580 37.35 11.73 -9.31
N ALA A 581 37.26 10.48 -9.78
CA ALA A 581 37.15 9.29 -8.94
C ALA A 581 38.35 9.03 -8.00
N THR A 582 39.42 9.82 -8.08
CA THR A 582 40.69 9.57 -7.37
C THR A 582 40.86 10.38 -6.08
N ILE A 583 40.04 11.42 -5.83
CA ILE A 583 40.13 12.23 -4.61
C ILE A 583 38.78 12.15 -3.90
N GLY A 584 38.71 11.47 -2.76
CA GLY A 584 37.51 11.38 -1.91
C GLY A 584 37.01 12.75 -1.43
N LEU A 585 35.81 12.81 -0.84
CA LEU A 585 35.43 14.00 -0.06
C LEU A 585 36.18 14.00 1.26
N PRO A 586 36.59 15.19 1.76
CA PRO A 586 37.12 15.26 3.10
C PRO A 586 36.04 14.89 4.10
N SER A 587 36.42 14.13 5.11
CA SER A 587 35.54 13.88 6.25
C SER A 587 35.64 15.01 7.27
N ILE A 588 34.58 15.20 8.05
CA ILE A 588 34.51 16.24 9.10
C ILE A 588 34.46 15.54 10.46
N LEU A 589 35.48 15.76 11.28
CA LEU A 589 35.53 15.31 12.67
C LEU A 589 35.03 16.40 13.63
N VAL A 590 33.94 16.11 14.32
CA VAL A 590 33.31 16.97 15.32
C VAL A 590 33.71 16.49 16.71
N LEU A 591 34.57 17.27 17.36
CA LEU A 591 35.04 17.01 18.72
C LEU A 591 34.19 17.79 19.72
N GLY A 592 33.91 17.20 20.88
CA GLY A 592 33.29 17.94 21.97
C GLY A 592 32.67 17.05 23.05
N PRO A 593 32.45 17.59 24.25
CA PRO A 593 31.94 16.80 25.37
C PRO A 593 30.52 16.30 25.12
N THR A 594 30.13 15.26 25.87
CA THR A 594 28.79 14.68 25.78
C THR A 594 27.72 15.74 26.06
N GLY A 595 26.69 15.79 25.21
CA GLY A 595 25.60 16.76 25.34
C GLY A 595 25.92 18.19 24.88
N ALA A 596 27.11 18.48 24.34
CA ALA A 596 27.48 19.81 23.83
C ALA A 596 26.73 20.25 22.56
N GLY A 597 26.00 19.34 21.92
CA GLY A 597 25.24 19.61 20.70
C GLY A 597 25.99 19.29 19.40
N LYS A 598 26.77 18.21 19.37
CA LYS A 598 27.46 17.75 18.14
C LYS A 598 26.49 17.44 17.00
N GLU A 599 25.36 16.79 17.31
CA GLU A 599 24.29 16.57 16.32
C GLU A 599 23.66 17.89 15.85
N PHE A 600 23.63 18.90 16.71
CA PHE A 600 23.09 20.20 16.35
C PHE A 600 23.99 20.92 15.32
N PHE A 601 25.32 20.81 15.47
CA PHE A 601 26.26 21.23 14.44
C PHE A 601 25.96 20.53 13.11
N PHE A 602 25.82 19.21 13.13
CA PHE A 602 25.51 18.42 11.93
C PHE A 602 24.22 18.88 11.24
N ASN A 603 23.13 19.08 12.00
CA ASN A 603 21.84 19.51 11.43
C ASN A 603 21.94 20.85 10.72
N ASN A 604 22.69 21.81 11.25
CA ASN A 604 22.85 23.12 10.62
C ASN A 604 23.74 23.05 9.38
N LEU A 605 24.80 22.23 9.41
CA LEU A 605 25.61 21.94 8.22
C LEU A 605 24.76 21.27 7.13
N TYR A 606 23.97 20.25 7.49
CA TYR A 606 23.06 19.57 6.57
C TYR A 606 22.06 20.53 5.95
N ASN A 607 21.37 21.34 6.75
CA ASN A 607 20.39 22.31 6.25
C ASN A 607 21.02 23.27 5.25
N LYS A 608 22.25 23.74 5.50
CA LYS A 608 22.94 24.63 4.57
C LYS A 608 23.33 23.93 3.27
N LEU A 609 23.81 22.69 3.36
CA LEU A 609 24.13 21.87 2.18
C LEU A 609 22.88 21.50 1.39
N ASN A 610 21.76 21.21 2.06
CA ASN A 610 20.49 20.89 1.42
C ASN A 610 19.89 22.10 0.68
N GLU A 611 20.00 23.30 1.27
CA GLU A 611 19.65 24.56 0.60
C GLU A 611 20.44 24.73 -0.71
N LEU A 612 21.76 24.55 -0.66
CA LEU A 612 22.62 24.63 -1.85
C LEU A 612 22.34 23.50 -2.84
N TYR A 613 22.06 22.28 -2.36
CA TYR A 613 21.69 21.14 -3.19
C TYR A 613 20.42 21.42 -4.00
N ARG A 614 19.38 21.99 -3.36
CA ARG A 614 18.16 22.41 -4.04
C ARG A 614 18.42 23.48 -5.10
N GLN A 615 19.28 24.45 -4.79
CA GLN A 615 19.63 25.51 -5.73
C GLN A 615 20.45 25.01 -6.93
N GLN A 616 21.33 24.03 -6.75
CA GLN A 616 22.35 23.66 -7.75
C GLN A 616 22.07 22.35 -8.50
N ILE A 617 21.32 21.42 -7.90
CA ILE A 617 21.21 20.03 -8.37
C ILE A 617 19.74 19.64 -8.59
N ASN A 618 18.89 19.77 -7.57
CA ASN A 618 17.50 19.33 -7.65
C ASN A 618 16.57 20.23 -6.82
N PRO A 619 15.90 21.22 -7.46
CA PRO A 619 15.01 22.18 -6.79
C PRO A 619 13.91 21.54 -5.94
N ASP A 620 13.38 20.41 -6.40
CA ASP A 620 12.26 19.70 -5.76
C ASP A 620 12.75 18.53 -4.86
N GLY A 621 14.07 18.32 -4.78
CA GLY A 621 14.68 17.20 -4.05
C GLY A 621 15.26 17.56 -2.69
N GLU A 622 15.73 16.53 -1.99
CA GLU A 622 16.50 16.68 -0.76
C GLU A 622 17.83 15.93 -0.86
N LEU A 623 18.86 16.49 -0.24
CA LEU A 623 20.15 15.83 -0.08
C LEU A 623 19.96 14.58 0.78
N PRO A 624 20.29 13.36 0.28
CA PRO A 624 20.15 12.14 1.06
C PRO A 624 20.92 12.22 2.38
N VAL A 625 20.29 11.84 3.48
CA VAL A 625 20.89 11.93 4.81
C VAL A 625 20.62 10.69 5.64
N LYS A 626 21.67 10.19 6.30
CA LYS A 626 21.55 9.13 7.32
C LYS A 626 22.36 9.50 8.55
N LYS A 627 21.86 9.08 9.72
CA LYS A 627 22.54 9.27 11.00
C LYS A 627 22.54 7.97 11.76
N THR A 628 23.64 7.65 12.43
CA THR A 628 23.69 6.54 13.37
C THR A 628 24.60 6.87 14.54
N ASN A 629 24.35 6.24 15.68
CA ASN A 629 25.27 6.25 16.81
C ASN A 629 25.97 4.89 16.88
N ILE A 630 27.30 4.89 16.80
CA ILE A 630 28.09 3.66 16.76
C ILE A 630 27.97 2.88 18.09
N ALA A 631 27.84 3.59 19.21
CA ALA A 631 27.70 2.98 20.53
C ALA A 631 26.34 2.29 20.76
N ALA A 632 25.35 2.48 19.87
CA ALA A 632 24.03 1.85 19.99
C ALA A 632 24.04 0.36 19.64
N TYR A 633 25.08 -0.12 18.95
CA TYR A 633 25.18 -1.49 18.46
C TYR A 633 26.47 -2.16 18.96
N SER A 634 26.46 -3.48 19.08
CA SER A 634 27.61 -4.25 19.53
C SER A 634 28.03 -5.30 18.51
N GLY A 635 29.33 -5.41 18.24
CA GLY A 635 29.92 -6.43 17.38
C GLY A 635 29.46 -6.32 15.94
N ASP A 636 29.06 -7.45 15.34
CA ASP A 636 28.67 -7.51 13.92
C ASP A 636 27.43 -6.66 13.57
N LEU A 637 26.62 -6.23 14.56
CA LEU A 637 25.49 -5.33 14.33
C LEU A 637 25.93 -3.91 13.91
N THR A 638 27.01 -3.40 14.48
CA THR A 638 27.58 -2.09 14.10
C THR A 638 28.05 -2.10 12.65
N TYR A 639 28.76 -3.18 12.27
CA TYR A 639 29.18 -3.40 10.89
C TYR A 639 27.99 -3.50 9.94
N SER A 640 26.99 -4.30 10.32
CA SER A 640 25.75 -4.52 9.55
C SER A 640 24.96 -3.22 9.34
N GLU A 641 24.89 -2.34 10.34
CA GLU A 641 24.22 -1.03 10.20
C GLU A 641 24.98 -0.11 9.23
N LEU A 642 26.31 -0.05 9.33
CA LEU A 642 27.14 0.84 8.50
C LEU A 642 27.22 0.37 7.05
N PHE A 643 27.52 -0.91 6.86
CA PHE A 643 27.90 -1.48 5.57
C PHE A 643 26.82 -2.41 4.98
N GLY A 644 25.90 -2.92 5.78
CA GLY A 644 24.87 -3.89 5.36
C GLY A 644 25.29 -5.35 5.59
N HIS A 645 24.36 -6.26 5.33
CA HIS A 645 24.58 -7.71 5.43
C HIS A 645 23.80 -8.47 4.37
N ILE A 646 24.22 -9.71 4.11
CA ILE A 646 23.43 -10.68 3.36
C ILE A 646 22.71 -11.65 4.30
N LYS A 647 21.64 -12.28 3.83
CA LYS A 647 20.92 -13.33 4.56
C LYS A 647 21.89 -14.39 5.07
N GLY A 648 21.78 -14.72 6.35
CA GLY A 648 22.63 -15.72 7.01
C GLY A 648 24.00 -15.23 7.45
N ALA A 649 24.32 -13.93 7.32
CA ALA A 649 25.61 -13.38 7.76
C ALA A 649 25.83 -13.45 9.29
N PHE A 650 24.76 -13.46 10.08
CA PHE A 650 24.77 -13.66 11.53
C PHE A 650 23.40 -14.19 12.01
N THR A 651 23.30 -14.62 13.26
CA THR A 651 22.04 -15.07 13.87
C THR A 651 21.02 -13.91 13.93
N GLY A 652 19.95 -13.99 13.14
CA GLY A 652 18.94 -12.93 13.00
C GLY A 652 18.92 -12.25 11.62
N ALA A 653 19.87 -12.55 10.74
CA ALA A 653 19.89 -12.07 9.35
C ALA A 653 18.93 -12.88 8.45
N TYR A 654 17.62 -12.65 8.57
CA TYR A 654 16.58 -13.36 7.80
C TYR A 654 16.49 -12.92 6.33
N SER A 655 16.98 -11.72 6.00
CA SER A 655 16.98 -11.13 4.67
C SER A 655 18.24 -10.29 4.46
N ASP A 656 18.55 -9.95 3.21
CA ASP A 656 19.60 -8.98 2.89
C ASP A 656 19.22 -7.58 3.38
N ARG A 657 20.20 -6.79 3.82
CA ARG A 657 19.99 -5.39 4.24
C ARG A 657 21.11 -4.50 3.70
N LYS A 658 20.73 -3.33 3.18
CA LYS A 658 21.67 -2.25 2.82
C LYS A 658 22.14 -1.53 4.08
N GLY A 659 23.42 -1.18 4.13
CA GLY A 659 23.95 -0.32 5.20
C GLY A 659 23.70 1.15 4.92
N ILE A 660 23.80 2.00 5.94
CA ILE A 660 23.53 3.43 5.81
C ILE A 660 24.44 4.13 4.78
N LEU A 661 25.67 3.65 4.59
CA LEU A 661 26.59 4.20 3.59
C LEU A 661 26.09 3.94 2.17
N GLU A 662 25.41 2.81 1.93
CA GLU A 662 24.79 2.50 0.64
C GLU A 662 23.48 3.29 0.46
N GLU A 663 22.67 3.39 1.51
CA GLU A 663 21.39 4.11 1.49
C GLU A 663 21.56 5.62 1.31
N ALA A 664 22.64 6.20 1.82
CA ALA A 664 22.93 7.64 1.73
C ALA A 664 23.81 8.01 0.53
N SER A 665 24.04 7.09 -0.42
CA SER A 665 24.92 7.35 -1.57
C SER A 665 24.53 8.62 -2.32
N GLY A 666 25.52 9.47 -2.60
CA GLY A 666 25.32 10.82 -3.17
C GLY A 666 24.98 11.90 -2.15
N GLY A 667 24.91 11.56 -0.86
CA GLY A 667 24.48 12.42 0.23
C GLY A 667 25.50 12.55 1.36
N ILE A 668 25.00 12.62 2.60
CA ILE A 668 25.77 12.88 3.81
C ILE A 668 25.40 11.92 4.94
N VAL A 669 26.41 11.44 5.67
CA VAL A 669 26.25 10.50 6.78
C VAL A 669 26.83 11.07 8.06
N PHE A 670 26.05 11.02 9.15
CA PHE A 670 26.51 11.36 10.50
C PHE A 670 26.80 10.10 11.31
N LEU A 671 28.02 9.98 11.84
CA LEU A 671 28.41 8.93 12.77
C LEU A 671 28.68 9.56 14.14
N ASP A 672 27.80 9.33 15.11
CA ASP A 672 28.06 9.72 16.50
C ASP A 672 28.85 8.65 17.25
N GLU A 673 29.68 9.09 18.19
CA GLU A 673 30.61 8.29 18.98
C GLU A 673 31.53 7.38 18.14
N ILE A 674 32.21 7.94 17.14
CA ILE A 674 33.17 7.20 16.28
C ILE A 674 34.31 6.54 17.07
N GLY A 675 34.64 7.07 18.25
CA GLY A 675 35.64 6.49 19.15
C GLY A 675 35.22 5.17 19.81
N ASP A 676 33.98 4.71 19.62
CA ASP A 676 33.48 3.41 20.06
C ASP A 676 33.45 2.35 18.95
N ALA A 677 33.93 2.67 17.74
CA ALA A 677 34.00 1.72 16.64
C ALA A 677 34.95 0.56 16.96
N ASP A 678 34.50 -0.69 16.74
CA ASP A 678 35.34 -1.87 16.89
C ASP A 678 36.40 -1.96 15.76
N PRO A 679 37.51 -2.72 15.95
CA PRO A 679 38.60 -2.79 14.98
C PRO A 679 38.18 -3.23 13.57
N LYS A 680 37.19 -4.13 13.44
CA LYS A 680 36.73 -4.62 12.12
C LYS A 680 35.98 -3.52 11.39
N THR A 681 35.13 -2.77 12.11
CA THR A 681 34.47 -1.57 11.60
C THR A 681 35.47 -0.48 11.20
N GLN A 682 36.51 -0.24 12.02
CA GLN A 682 37.55 0.76 11.71
C GLN A 682 38.30 0.45 10.41
N VAL A 683 38.68 -0.81 10.17
CA VAL A 683 39.36 -1.24 8.93
C VAL A 683 38.48 -0.97 7.71
N GLN A 684 37.19 -1.27 7.82
CA GLN A 684 36.27 -1.11 6.70
C GLN A 684 35.92 0.36 6.45
N LEU A 685 35.82 1.18 7.51
CA LEU A 685 35.66 2.64 7.40
C LEU A 685 36.87 3.30 6.74
N LEU A 686 38.09 2.84 7.05
CA LEU A 686 39.31 3.33 6.39
C LEU A 686 39.25 3.07 4.88
N ARG A 687 38.92 1.83 4.47
CA ARG A 687 38.75 1.48 3.05
C ARG A 687 37.70 2.36 2.37
N PHE A 688 36.56 2.55 3.04
CA PHE A 688 35.49 3.41 2.54
C PHE A 688 35.96 4.86 2.36
N LEU A 689 36.72 5.43 3.31
CA LEU A 689 37.23 6.80 3.21
C LEU A 689 38.32 6.95 2.14
N ASP A 690 39.10 5.91 1.86
CA ASP A 690 40.17 5.96 0.85
C ASP A 690 39.63 5.99 -0.58
N ASN A 691 38.68 5.11 -0.93
CA ASN A 691 38.22 4.94 -2.32
C ASN A 691 36.70 4.80 -2.50
N GLY A 692 35.91 4.93 -1.42
CA GLY A 692 34.45 4.71 -1.42
C GLY A 692 34.04 3.23 -1.41
N GLY A 693 35.01 2.32 -1.40
CA GLY A 693 34.83 0.88 -1.47
C GLY A 693 34.45 0.27 -0.12
N PHE A 694 33.46 -0.62 -0.11
CA PHE A 694 33.11 -1.41 1.05
C PHE A 694 32.51 -2.78 0.69
N VAL A 695 32.33 -3.65 1.68
CA VAL A 695 31.79 -5.00 1.53
C VAL A 695 30.78 -5.25 2.64
N ARG A 696 29.61 -5.83 2.30
CA ARG A 696 28.59 -6.22 3.28
C ARG A 696 29.06 -7.39 4.12
N LEU A 697 28.53 -7.49 5.34
CA LEU A 697 28.81 -8.64 6.19
C LEU A 697 28.30 -9.92 5.54
N GLY A 698 29.19 -10.92 5.40
CA GLY A 698 28.90 -12.20 4.74
C GLY A 698 29.05 -12.18 3.22
N GLU A 699 29.26 -11.02 2.59
CA GLU A 699 29.48 -10.88 1.15
C GLU A 699 30.99 -10.73 0.86
N ASN A 700 31.44 -11.15 -0.33
CA ASN A 700 32.82 -10.88 -0.82
C ASN A 700 32.84 -9.90 -2.00
N ARG A 701 31.68 -9.37 -2.37
CA ARG A 701 31.53 -8.44 -3.49
C ARG A 701 31.82 -7.02 -3.01
N GLU A 702 32.79 -6.38 -3.65
CA GLU A 702 33.07 -4.96 -3.43
C GLU A 702 31.93 -4.09 -3.98
N ARG A 703 31.56 -3.09 -3.19
CA ARG A 703 30.54 -2.09 -3.47
C ARG A 703 31.17 -0.72 -3.33
N ILE A 704 30.69 0.24 -4.11
CA ILE A 704 31.19 1.61 -4.07
C ILE A 704 30.03 2.53 -3.69
N SER A 705 30.25 3.38 -2.69
CA SER A 705 29.36 4.48 -2.34
C SER A 705 30.15 5.75 -2.14
N ARG A 706 29.50 6.89 -2.36
CA ARG A 706 30.10 8.22 -2.19
C ARG A 706 29.23 9.02 -1.24
N VAL A 707 29.72 9.27 -0.03
CA VAL A 707 29.02 10.08 0.98
C VAL A 707 29.97 11.06 1.64
N LEU A 708 29.47 12.24 2.00
CA LEU A 708 30.17 13.14 2.91
C LEU A 708 30.06 12.57 4.33
N LEU A 709 31.17 12.12 4.90
CA LEU A 709 31.18 11.57 6.25
C LEU A 709 31.41 12.67 7.29
N VAL A 710 30.49 12.81 8.23
CA VAL A 710 30.64 13.65 9.43
C VAL A 710 30.67 12.75 10.65
N ALA A 711 31.84 12.62 11.27
CA ALA A 711 32.04 11.79 12.46
C ALA A 711 32.11 12.67 13.71
N ALA A 712 31.57 12.20 14.82
CA ALA A 712 31.56 12.90 16.09
C ALA A 712 32.04 12.00 17.23
N THR A 713 32.75 12.57 18.21
CA THR A 713 33.20 11.81 19.39
C THR A 713 33.40 12.73 20.58
N ASN A 714 33.17 12.22 21.79
CA ASN A 714 33.63 12.83 23.04
C ASN A 714 34.99 12.30 23.52
N LYS A 715 35.48 11.18 22.97
CA LYS A 715 36.72 10.55 23.39
C LYS A 715 37.94 11.29 22.87
N ASP A 716 39.02 11.21 23.64
CA ASP A 716 40.33 11.64 23.19
C ASP A 716 40.95 10.56 22.29
N LEU A 717 40.72 10.68 20.97
CA LEU A 717 41.18 9.69 20.00
C LEU A 717 42.70 9.48 20.04
N ARG A 718 43.50 10.48 20.43
CA ARG A 718 44.95 10.32 20.54
C ARG A 718 45.33 9.38 21.69
N LYS A 719 44.59 9.45 22.80
CA LYS A 719 44.74 8.49 23.90
C LYS A 719 44.28 7.10 23.48
N GLU A 720 43.17 6.99 22.76
CA GLU A 720 42.69 5.69 22.26
C GLU A 720 43.68 5.04 21.28
N ILE A 721 44.38 5.83 20.46
CA ILE A 721 45.48 5.35 19.60
C ILE A 721 46.64 4.82 20.47
N ALA A 722 47.06 5.57 21.49
CA ALA A 722 48.13 5.14 22.40
C ALA A 722 47.78 3.85 23.16
N LEU A 723 46.48 3.60 23.41
CA LEU A 723 45.96 2.39 24.04
C LEU A 723 45.75 1.24 23.04
N GLY A 724 45.91 1.46 21.73
CA GLY A 724 45.69 0.48 20.67
C GLY A 724 44.21 0.21 20.35
N ASN A 725 43.29 1.03 20.87
CA ASN A 725 41.84 0.89 20.67
C ASN A 725 41.35 1.57 19.39
N PHE A 726 42.14 2.52 18.85
CA PHE A 726 41.79 3.25 17.64
C PHE A 726 42.98 3.30 16.69
N ARG A 727 42.74 3.15 15.38
CA ARG A 727 43.82 3.16 14.39
C ARG A 727 44.27 4.57 14.04
N GLU A 728 45.58 4.76 13.97
CA GLU A 728 46.21 6.03 13.62
C GLU A 728 45.90 6.45 12.16
N ASP A 729 45.90 5.50 11.23
CA ASP A 729 45.58 5.74 9.81
C ASP A 729 44.14 6.29 9.62
N LEU A 730 43.16 5.68 10.28
CA LEU A 730 41.77 6.15 10.27
C LEU A 730 41.64 7.54 10.91
N TYR A 731 42.35 7.79 12.01
CA TYR A 731 42.34 9.12 12.65
C TYR A 731 42.82 10.21 11.69
N HIS A 732 43.89 9.97 10.93
CA HIS A 732 44.38 10.94 9.95
C HIS A 732 43.36 11.24 8.84
N ARG A 733 42.65 10.21 8.35
CA ARG A 733 41.56 10.38 7.37
C ARG A 733 40.35 11.12 7.94
N LEU A 734 40.01 10.87 9.20
CA LEU A 734 38.89 11.54 9.88
C LEU A 734 39.17 13.01 10.16
N THR A 735 40.43 13.38 10.40
CA THR A 735 40.81 14.72 10.87
C THR A 735 41.11 15.71 9.73
N GLU A 736 40.79 15.38 8.48
CA GLU A 736 41.01 16.26 7.31
C GLU A 736 40.32 17.62 7.48
N LEU A 737 39.10 17.62 8.00
CA LEU A 737 38.44 18.81 8.54
C LEU A 737 38.04 18.52 9.99
N SER A 738 38.41 19.39 10.92
CA SER A 738 38.02 19.23 12.33
C SER A 738 37.42 20.49 12.92
N VAL A 739 36.42 20.31 13.77
CA VAL A 739 35.74 21.39 14.49
C VAL A 739 35.50 20.97 15.93
N VAL A 740 35.74 21.89 16.86
CA VAL A 740 35.50 21.67 18.29
C VAL A 740 34.21 22.37 18.68
N VAL A 741 33.21 21.60 19.10
CA VAL A 741 31.97 22.11 19.69
C VAL A 741 32.24 22.41 21.16
N PRO A 742 32.16 23.69 21.59
CA PRO A 742 32.47 24.09 22.96
C PRO A 742 31.45 23.52 23.93
N SER A 743 31.91 23.20 25.13
CA SER A 743 31.03 22.94 26.27
C SER A 743 30.17 24.17 26.57
N LEU A 744 29.02 23.97 27.22
CA LEU A 744 28.15 25.07 27.61
C LEU A 744 28.85 26.04 28.58
N ASN A 745 29.80 25.54 29.38
CA ASN A 745 30.60 26.35 30.31
C ASN A 745 31.60 27.29 29.61
N GLU A 746 32.01 26.99 28.38
CA GLU A 746 32.89 27.83 27.56
C GLU A 746 32.11 28.91 26.77
N ARG A 747 30.78 28.83 26.79
CA ARG A 747 29.87 29.78 26.13
C ARG A 747 28.72 30.20 27.03
N ARG A 748 29.04 30.60 28.27
CA ARG A 748 28.04 31.00 29.29
C ARG A 748 27.14 32.14 28.84
N GLU A 749 27.67 33.03 27.99
CA GLU A 749 26.94 34.16 27.38
C GLU A 749 25.72 33.72 26.55
N ASP A 750 25.72 32.47 26.04
CA ASP A 750 24.63 31.94 25.21
C ASP A 750 23.50 31.31 26.07
N ILE A 751 23.76 31.02 27.35
CA ILE A 751 22.82 30.31 28.24
C ILE A 751 21.47 31.02 28.36
N PRO A 752 21.37 32.36 28.56
CA PRO A 752 20.07 33.01 28.70
C PRO A 752 19.14 32.83 27.50
N ASP A 753 19.68 32.95 26.29
CA ASP A 753 18.91 32.82 25.04
C ASP A 753 18.58 31.36 24.77
N LEU A 754 19.53 30.45 24.98
CA LEU A 754 19.30 29.00 24.91
C LEU A 754 18.19 28.59 25.89
N SER A 755 18.20 29.13 27.10
CA SER A 755 17.22 28.80 28.14
C SER A 755 15.83 29.29 27.76
N THR A 756 15.73 30.48 27.19
CA THR A 756 14.46 31.04 26.69
C THR A 756 13.90 30.17 25.56
N HIS A 757 14.72 29.85 24.55
CA HIS A 757 14.31 28.99 23.44
C HIS A 757 13.86 27.59 23.91
N PHE A 758 14.66 26.93 24.76
CA PHE A 758 14.32 25.59 25.22
C PHE A 758 13.10 25.59 26.14
N LEU A 759 12.91 26.61 26.99
CA LEU A 759 11.72 26.71 27.82
C LEU A 759 10.46 26.85 26.95
N GLY A 760 10.47 27.72 25.94
CA GLY A 760 9.34 27.88 25.01
C GLY A 760 9.05 26.59 24.23
N LYS A 761 10.09 25.92 23.75
CA LYS A 761 9.96 24.61 23.07
C LYS A 761 9.36 23.55 23.99
N LEU A 762 9.87 23.42 25.21
CA LEU A 762 9.35 22.45 26.19
C LEU A 762 7.90 22.77 26.57
N TYR A 763 7.55 24.05 26.74
CA TYR A 763 6.17 24.46 27.01
C TYR A 763 5.22 24.05 25.87
N ARG A 764 5.57 24.32 24.61
CA ARG A 764 4.74 23.91 23.46
C ARG A 764 4.49 22.40 23.42
N THR A 765 5.48 21.60 23.82
CA THR A 765 5.37 20.13 23.86
C THR A 765 4.57 19.62 25.05
N TYR A 766 4.71 20.23 26.23
CA TYR A 766 4.16 19.70 27.49
C TYR A 766 2.98 20.50 28.07
N ARG A 767 2.53 21.57 27.39
CA ARG A 767 1.37 22.35 27.83
C ARG A 767 0.08 21.52 27.77
N SER A 768 -0.80 21.76 28.72
CA SER A 768 -2.15 21.20 28.72
C SER A 768 -3.06 21.87 27.67
N THR A 769 -4.18 21.24 27.35
CA THR A 769 -5.18 21.78 26.41
C THR A 769 -5.73 23.14 26.88
N GLU A 770 -5.90 23.33 28.18
CA GLU A 770 -6.36 24.60 28.78
C GLU A 770 -5.30 25.71 28.65
N GLU A 771 -4.02 25.37 28.80
CA GLU A 771 -2.89 26.28 28.60
C GLU A 771 -2.64 26.61 27.12
N ALA A 772 -3.04 25.72 26.22
CA ALA A 772 -2.94 25.95 24.78
C ALA A 772 -3.88 27.08 24.31
N VAL A 773 -5.07 27.18 24.91
CA VAL A 773 -6.09 28.19 24.59
C VAL A 773 -5.72 29.58 25.13
N ARG A 774 -4.99 29.66 26.26
CA ARG A 774 -4.65 30.94 26.91
C ARG A 774 -3.40 31.62 26.32
N GLU A 775 -2.61 30.93 25.51
CA GLU A 775 -1.34 31.42 24.94
C GLU A 775 -0.34 32.01 25.96
N GLU A 776 -0.43 31.62 27.24
CA GLU A 776 0.41 32.18 28.30
C GLU A 776 1.75 31.43 28.45
N GLU A 777 2.65 31.62 27.48
CA GLU A 777 3.98 31.01 27.53
C GLU A 777 4.80 31.48 28.76
N PRO A 778 5.43 30.55 29.52
CA PRO A 778 6.20 30.88 30.69
C PRO A 778 7.49 31.65 30.35
N SER A 779 7.91 32.53 31.24
CA SER A 779 9.10 33.35 31.09
C SER A 779 10.09 33.14 32.23
N LEU A 780 11.38 33.27 31.95
CA LEU A 780 12.43 33.25 32.99
C LEU A 780 12.62 34.65 33.58
N SER A 781 12.60 34.72 34.91
CA SER A 781 13.06 35.88 35.67
C SER A 781 14.58 36.13 35.50
N ASN A 782 15.06 37.32 35.85
CA ASN A 782 16.48 37.65 35.73
C ASN A 782 17.35 36.81 36.67
N ASP A 783 16.90 36.59 37.91
CA ASP A 783 17.57 35.73 38.88
C ASP A 783 17.56 34.24 38.48
N ALA A 784 16.55 33.77 37.75
CA ALA A 784 16.58 32.45 37.11
C ALA A 784 17.66 32.35 36.04
N LYS A 785 17.79 33.36 35.18
CA LYS A 785 18.85 33.40 34.16
C LYS A 785 20.23 33.44 34.79
N GLU A 786 20.44 34.24 35.84
CA GLU A 786 21.70 34.28 36.59
C GLU A 786 22.03 32.94 37.24
N ALA A 787 21.05 32.27 37.87
CA ALA A 787 21.23 30.94 38.45
C ALA A 787 21.66 29.90 37.40
N LEU A 788 21.04 29.94 36.20
CA LEU A 788 21.42 29.09 35.08
C LEU A 788 22.82 29.42 34.56
N VAL A 789 23.20 30.70 34.49
CA VAL A 789 24.54 31.13 34.06
C VAL A 789 25.62 30.73 35.07
N GLY A 790 25.31 30.69 36.37
CA GLY A 790 26.24 30.31 37.43
C GLY A 790 26.46 28.79 37.58
N HIS A 791 25.59 27.95 37.02
CA HIS A 791 25.67 26.49 37.14
C HIS A 791 26.80 25.89 36.31
N ASN A 792 27.45 24.82 36.79
CA ASN A 792 28.49 24.12 36.04
C ASN A 792 27.92 22.89 35.34
N TYR A 793 27.82 22.94 34.02
CA TYR A 793 27.15 21.92 33.23
C TYR A 793 28.10 20.79 32.84
N LYS A 794 27.95 19.62 33.46
CA LYS A 794 28.66 18.39 33.05
C LYS A 794 27.96 17.72 31.86
N GLY A 795 26.63 17.75 31.83
CA GLY A 795 25.80 17.22 30.74
C GLY A 795 25.45 18.24 29.65
N ASN A 796 26.04 19.45 29.71
CA ASN A 796 25.88 20.52 28.73
C ASN A 796 24.39 20.83 28.43
N ILE A 797 23.99 20.85 27.15
CA ILE A 797 22.62 21.20 26.73
C ILE A 797 21.60 20.18 27.24
N ARG A 798 21.97 18.89 27.35
CA ARG A 798 21.06 17.86 27.89
C ARG A 798 20.71 18.16 29.34
N GLU A 799 21.69 18.57 30.13
CA GLU A 799 21.49 18.97 31.52
C GLU A 799 20.67 20.26 31.61
N LEU A 800 20.98 21.29 30.82
CA LEU A 800 20.20 22.53 30.75
C LEU A 800 18.72 22.27 30.48
N ARG A 801 18.42 21.46 29.46
CA ARG A 801 17.03 21.06 29.13
C ARG A 801 16.36 20.32 30.27
N SER A 802 17.08 19.46 30.98
CA SER A 802 16.53 18.70 32.12
C SER A 802 16.20 19.61 33.30
N ILE A 803 17.07 20.58 33.60
CA ILE A 803 16.82 21.60 34.63
C ILE A 803 15.59 22.43 34.26
N LEU A 804 15.50 22.90 33.01
CA LEU A 804 14.36 23.68 32.52
C LEU A 804 13.06 22.88 32.50
N LEU A 805 13.10 21.59 32.15
CA LEU A 805 11.93 20.72 32.17
C LEU A 805 11.40 20.52 33.58
N ARG A 806 12.28 20.26 34.56
CA ARG A 806 11.88 20.17 35.96
C ARG A 806 11.29 21.48 36.47
N ALA A 807 11.95 22.61 36.16
CA ALA A 807 11.44 23.92 36.50
C ALA A 807 10.08 24.20 35.83
N LEU A 808 9.88 23.78 34.58
CA LEU A 808 8.63 23.89 33.86
C LEU A 808 7.51 23.09 34.57
N PHE A 809 7.74 21.84 34.95
CA PHE A 809 6.70 21.01 35.57
C PHE A 809 6.31 21.45 36.99
N PHE A 810 7.29 21.92 37.77
CA PHE A 810 7.05 22.31 39.16
C PHE A 810 6.80 23.82 39.35
N ARG A 811 6.63 24.57 38.26
CA ARG A 811 6.32 26.01 38.33
C ARG A 811 4.95 26.22 38.96
N THR A 812 4.84 27.25 39.79
CA THR A 812 3.56 27.65 40.41
C THR A 812 2.84 28.76 39.64
N GLY A 813 3.47 29.32 38.59
CA GLY A 813 2.89 30.35 37.74
C GLY A 813 3.66 30.56 36.43
N LYS A 814 3.35 31.65 35.73
CA LYS A 814 3.94 31.99 34.42
C LYS A 814 5.43 32.36 34.50
N LEU A 815 5.86 32.99 35.59
CA LEU A 815 7.24 33.40 35.79
C LEU A 815 8.01 32.30 36.52
N VAL A 816 9.03 31.73 35.87
CA VAL A 816 9.97 30.78 36.49
C VAL A 816 11.05 31.57 37.22
N THR A 817 11.15 31.36 38.53
CA THR A 817 12.02 32.12 39.46
C THR A 817 13.38 31.46 39.66
N GLY A 818 14.35 32.18 40.24
CA GLY A 818 15.66 31.61 40.58
C GLY A 818 15.57 30.45 41.58
N ASP A 819 14.58 30.46 42.47
CA ASP A 819 14.36 29.36 43.43
C ASP A 819 13.86 28.08 42.74
N ASP A 820 13.01 28.21 41.72
CA ASP A 820 12.55 27.07 40.90
C ASP A 820 13.74 26.39 40.21
N ILE A 821 14.66 27.19 39.63
CA ILE A 821 15.89 26.68 39.02
C ILE A 821 16.80 26.01 40.05
N ARG A 822 17.06 26.66 41.19
CA ARG A 822 17.92 26.09 42.25
C ARG A 822 17.37 24.77 42.78
N LYS A 823 16.05 24.67 42.93
CA LYS A 823 15.37 23.41 43.30
C LYS A 823 15.55 22.35 42.21
N ALA A 824 15.28 22.69 40.96
CA ALA A 824 15.46 21.78 39.81
C ALA A 824 16.90 21.28 39.63
N ILE A 825 17.92 22.06 40.03
CA ILE A 825 19.32 21.63 40.04
C ILE A 825 19.57 20.62 41.18
N ARG A 826 19.07 20.88 42.40
CA ARG A 826 19.23 19.99 43.56
C ARG A 826 18.59 18.62 43.33
N ASP A 827 17.37 18.59 42.82
CA ASP A 827 16.62 17.35 42.61
C ASP A 827 17.32 16.45 41.56
N GLY A 828 17.97 17.04 40.56
CA GLY A 828 18.76 16.29 39.56
C GLY A 828 20.08 15.73 40.08
N ALA A 829 20.61 16.23 41.21
CA ALA A 829 21.84 15.72 41.81
C ALA A 829 21.62 14.44 42.63
N GLN A 830 20.38 14.16 43.07
CA GLN A 830 20.04 12.96 43.84
C GLN A 830 19.90 11.70 42.97
N GLU A 831 19.55 11.82 41.68
CA GLU A 831 19.43 10.69 40.74
C GLU A 831 20.78 10.16 40.20
N GLN A 832 21.89 10.88 40.38
CA GLN A 832 23.22 10.46 39.90
C GLN A 832 23.98 9.49 40.83
N MET A 833 23.34 8.95 41.88
CA MET A 833 23.95 7.91 42.71
C MET A 833 23.79 6.53 42.06
N VAL A 834 24.94 5.86 41.81
CA VAL A 834 25.06 4.49 41.27
C VAL A 834 23.99 3.55 41.86
N PRO A 835 23.26 2.76 41.04
CA PRO A 835 22.19 1.88 41.50
C PRO A 835 22.63 0.98 42.65
N ALA A 836 21.79 0.83 43.68
CA ALA A 836 22.09 0.01 44.85
C ALA A 836 22.44 -1.44 44.49
N SER A 837 21.90 -1.96 43.39
CA SER A 837 22.21 -3.28 42.85
C SER A 837 23.66 -3.43 42.35
N GLU A 838 24.24 -2.35 41.82
CA GLU A 838 25.60 -2.36 41.27
C GLU A 838 26.64 -2.34 42.41
N ARG A 839 26.38 -1.56 43.46
CA ARG A 839 27.23 -1.57 44.67
C ARG A 839 27.20 -2.91 45.39
N LEU A 840 26.02 -3.52 45.52
CA LEU A 840 25.89 -4.84 46.13
C LEU A 840 26.66 -5.91 45.32
N ALA A 841 26.61 -5.83 43.99
CA ALA A 841 27.36 -6.74 43.12
C ALA A 841 28.88 -6.54 43.25
N GLU A 842 29.35 -5.31 43.39
CA GLU A 842 30.76 -5.00 43.64
C GLU A 842 31.26 -5.53 45.00
N GLU A 843 30.46 -5.38 46.06
CA GLU A 843 30.80 -5.88 47.40
C GLU A 843 30.90 -7.42 47.41
N VAL A 844 29.92 -8.11 46.82
CA VAL A 844 29.90 -9.57 46.74
C VAL A 844 31.06 -10.09 45.88
N ALA A 845 31.34 -9.45 44.74
CA ALA A 845 32.48 -9.83 43.90
C ALA A 845 33.82 -9.62 44.62
N SER A 846 33.94 -8.59 45.46
CA SER A 846 35.12 -8.36 46.30
C SER A 846 35.31 -9.48 47.33
N SER A 847 34.24 -9.87 48.02
CA SER A 847 34.26 -10.97 48.99
C SER A 847 34.71 -12.29 48.36
N ILE A 848 34.17 -12.61 47.17
CA ILE A 848 34.52 -13.84 46.45
C ILE A 848 36.01 -13.87 46.05
N MET A 849 36.57 -12.73 45.61
CA MET A 849 38.00 -12.65 45.30
C MET A 849 38.87 -12.96 46.54
N THR A 850 38.50 -12.41 47.70
CA THR A 850 39.20 -12.69 48.97
C THR A 850 39.07 -14.17 49.40
N GLU A 851 37.91 -14.80 49.19
CA GLU A 851 37.73 -16.23 49.47
C GLU A 851 38.63 -17.12 48.60
N ILE A 852 38.81 -16.75 47.33
CA ILE A 852 39.70 -17.48 46.42
C ILE A 852 41.17 -17.29 46.82
N GLU A 853 41.57 -16.07 47.21
CA GLU A 853 42.91 -15.79 47.72
C GLU A 853 43.22 -16.61 48.99
N THR A 854 42.24 -16.72 49.91
CA THR A 854 42.39 -17.41 51.21
C THR A 854 42.29 -18.93 51.13
N GLY A 855 41.92 -19.52 49.99
CA GLY A 855 42.09 -20.96 49.77
C GLY A 855 41.05 -21.66 48.90
N LYS A 856 39.87 -21.06 48.68
CA LYS A 856 38.83 -21.69 47.86
C LYS A 856 39.19 -21.69 46.38
N ASP A 857 38.63 -22.64 45.63
CA ASP A 857 38.74 -22.66 44.18
C ASP A 857 37.51 -22.05 43.50
N PHE A 858 37.59 -21.85 42.18
CA PHE A 858 36.49 -21.35 41.36
C PHE A 858 35.20 -22.16 41.52
N TRP A 859 35.32 -23.48 41.71
CA TRP A 859 34.18 -24.36 41.73
C TRP A 859 33.36 -24.13 43.00
N GLU A 860 34.02 -23.94 44.13
CA GLU A 860 33.40 -23.64 45.44
C GLU A 860 32.97 -22.18 45.58
N ALA A 861 33.79 -21.23 45.13
CA ALA A 861 33.56 -19.80 45.36
C ALA A 861 32.65 -19.14 44.30
N VAL A 862 32.53 -19.73 43.10
CA VAL A 862 31.81 -19.12 41.98
C VAL A 862 30.80 -20.07 41.34
N TYR A 863 31.22 -21.25 40.90
CA TYR A 863 30.35 -22.16 40.15
C TYR A 863 29.19 -22.70 40.99
N GLU A 864 29.47 -23.20 42.20
CA GLU A 864 28.44 -23.74 43.08
C GLU A 864 27.45 -22.66 43.55
N PRO A 865 27.87 -21.50 44.08
CA PRO A 865 26.95 -20.42 44.45
C PRO A 865 26.11 -19.93 43.29
N TYR A 866 26.67 -19.86 42.07
CA TYR A 866 25.91 -19.48 40.88
C TYR A 866 24.89 -20.56 40.48
N SER A 867 25.28 -21.84 40.52
CA SER A 867 24.37 -22.95 40.21
C SER A 867 23.19 -23.07 41.19
N GLN A 868 23.40 -22.64 42.44
CA GLN A 868 22.37 -22.55 43.48
C GLN A 868 21.61 -21.22 43.48
N SER A 869 21.83 -20.35 42.47
CA SER A 869 21.22 -19.02 42.35
C SER A 869 21.50 -18.07 43.53
N ARG A 870 22.60 -18.26 44.25
CA ARG A 870 23.01 -17.40 45.38
C ARG A 870 23.79 -16.15 44.94
N ILE A 871 24.40 -16.18 43.76
CA ILE A 871 25.10 -15.03 43.17
C ILE A 871 24.59 -14.78 41.76
N SER A 872 24.54 -13.50 41.35
CA SER A 872 24.03 -13.11 40.04
C SER A 872 25.09 -13.28 38.94
N ARG A 873 24.63 -13.26 37.69
CA ARG A 873 25.50 -13.27 36.51
C ARG A 873 26.49 -12.11 36.50
N ASP A 874 26.08 -10.93 36.98
CA ASP A 874 26.92 -9.72 36.97
C ASP A 874 28.05 -9.80 38.00
N VAL A 875 27.80 -10.46 39.15
CA VAL A 875 28.86 -10.79 40.13
C VAL A 875 29.91 -11.70 39.50
N VAL A 876 29.51 -12.74 38.76
CA VAL A 876 30.45 -13.66 38.10
C VAL A 876 31.28 -12.93 37.05
N LYS A 877 30.67 -12.00 36.29
CA LYS A 877 31.40 -11.15 35.33
C LYS A 877 32.46 -10.30 36.01
N LEU A 878 32.11 -9.62 37.10
CA LEU A 878 33.02 -8.78 37.87
C LEU A 878 34.20 -9.58 38.44
N VAL A 879 33.96 -10.78 38.98
CA VAL A 879 35.02 -11.68 39.48
C VAL A 879 35.99 -12.08 38.35
N VAL A 880 35.46 -12.42 37.17
CA VAL A 880 36.27 -12.79 36.00
C VAL A 880 37.05 -11.58 35.46
N GLU A 881 36.44 -10.40 35.42
CA GLU A 881 37.08 -9.16 34.96
C GLU A 881 38.21 -8.74 35.88
N ARG A 882 38.00 -8.80 37.20
CA ARG A 882 39.07 -8.54 38.18
C ARG A 882 40.20 -9.54 38.08
N SER A 883 39.89 -10.81 37.86
CA SER A 883 40.91 -11.84 37.63
C SER A 883 41.69 -11.62 36.33
N ARG A 884 41.04 -11.11 35.27
CA ARG A 884 41.73 -10.70 34.03
C ARG A 884 42.70 -9.55 34.27
N SER A 885 42.30 -8.57 35.08
CA SER A 885 43.15 -7.43 35.44
C SER A 885 44.32 -7.84 36.33
N ALA A 886 44.15 -8.85 37.20
CA ALA A 886 45.19 -9.31 38.12
C ALA A 886 46.17 -10.34 37.50
N ALA A 887 45.69 -11.26 36.66
CA ALA A 887 46.45 -12.42 36.20
C ALA A 887 46.89 -12.39 34.74
N GLY A 888 46.27 -11.53 33.91
CA GLY A 888 46.47 -11.51 32.47
C GLY A 888 45.18 -11.76 31.68
N LYS A 889 45.23 -11.49 30.37
CA LYS A 889 44.05 -11.53 29.48
C LYS A 889 43.73 -12.93 28.96
N SER A 890 44.65 -13.90 29.07
CA SER A 890 44.43 -15.23 28.49
C SER A 890 43.54 -16.09 29.38
N MET A 891 42.66 -16.88 28.77
CA MET A 891 41.72 -17.73 29.52
C MET A 891 42.40 -18.78 30.42
N PRO A 892 43.53 -19.40 30.03
CA PRO A 892 44.29 -20.28 30.93
C PRO A 892 44.86 -19.56 32.16
N GLU A 893 45.31 -18.31 32.02
CA GLU A 893 45.81 -17.50 33.16
C GLU A 893 44.69 -17.17 34.14
N VAL A 894 43.52 -16.76 33.62
CA VAL A 894 42.34 -16.49 34.45
C VAL A 894 41.86 -17.76 35.17
N ALA A 895 41.89 -18.91 34.48
CA ALA A 895 41.53 -20.19 35.08
C ALA A 895 42.50 -20.59 36.21
N ARG A 896 43.81 -20.36 36.04
CA ARG A 896 44.82 -20.59 37.09
C ARG A 896 44.66 -19.62 38.26
N HIS A 897 44.42 -18.34 38.00
CA HIS A 897 44.24 -17.33 39.06
C HIS A 897 43.00 -17.60 39.92
N LEU A 898 41.91 -18.04 39.29
CA LEU A 898 40.70 -18.47 39.99
C LEU A 898 40.83 -19.90 40.57
N LYS A 899 42.01 -20.54 40.46
CA LYS A 899 42.28 -21.92 40.89
C LYS A 899 41.32 -22.96 40.30
N ALA A 900 40.71 -22.68 39.15
CA ALA A 900 39.83 -23.61 38.45
C ALA A 900 40.60 -24.83 37.89
N ILE A 901 41.90 -24.65 37.67
CA ILE A 901 42.90 -25.67 37.29
C ILE A 901 44.16 -25.47 38.14
N THR A 902 44.92 -26.55 38.37
CA THR A 902 46.06 -26.58 39.31
C THR A 902 47.41 -26.79 38.63
N GLY A 903 47.45 -27.18 37.35
CA GLY A 903 48.64 -27.47 36.56
C GLY A 903 48.52 -26.99 35.10
N ASP A 904 49.29 -27.61 34.20
CA ASP A 904 49.27 -27.26 32.78
C ASP A 904 48.30 -28.17 32.01
N ALA A 905 47.20 -27.57 31.51
CA ALA A 905 46.14 -28.26 30.78
C ALA A 905 46.58 -28.87 29.43
N GLN A 906 47.84 -28.68 29.04
CA GLN A 906 48.44 -29.30 27.86
C GLN A 906 49.03 -30.70 28.13
N GLU A 907 49.41 -31.02 29.38
CA GLU A 907 50.12 -32.25 29.71
C GLU A 907 49.25 -33.28 30.48
N ASP A 908 48.18 -32.84 31.16
CA ASP A 908 47.25 -33.70 31.91
C ASP A 908 45.83 -33.67 31.33
N GLU A 909 45.29 -34.84 31.00
CA GLU A 909 43.98 -35.02 30.38
C GLU A 909 42.81 -34.62 31.31
N GLU A 910 42.95 -34.81 32.62
CA GLU A 910 41.91 -34.44 33.60
C GLU A 910 41.88 -32.93 33.85
N GLU A 911 43.05 -32.29 33.91
CA GLU A 911 43.19 -30.82 33.93
C GLU A 911 42.59 -30.17 32.68
N ARG A 912 42.80 -30.79 31.51
CA ARG A 912 42.24 -30.33 30.24
C ARG A 912 40.71 -30.38 30.26
N LYS A 913 40.11 -31.44 30.80
CA LYS A 913 38.65 -31.55 30.97
C LYS A 913 38.11 -30.49 31.92
N ARG A 914 38.79 -30.24 33.05
CA ARG A 914 38.42 -29.16 34.00
C ARG A 914 38.47 -27.78 33.35
N PHE A 915 39.52 -27.49 32.59
CA PHE A 915 39.63 -26.24 31.84
C PHE A 915 38.50 -26.07 30.82
N PHE A 916 38.15 -27.11 30.06
CA PHE A 916 37.02 -27.05 29.13
C PHE A 916 35.68 -26.83 29.85
N ARG A 917 35.47 -27.42 31.02
CA ARG A 917 34.26 -27.19 31.84
C ARG A 917 34.18 -25.74 32.31
N PHE A 918 35.29 -25.17 32.79
CA PHE A 918 35.39 -23.77 33.21
C PHE A 918 35.07 -22.83 32.04
N LYS A 919 35.70 -23.08 30.89
CA LYS A 919 35.47 -22.35 29.64
C LYS A 919 34.01 -22.42 29.20
N ASN A 920 33.42 -23.62 29.19
CA ASN A 920 32.02 -23.80 28.79
C ASN A 920 31.05 -23.12 29.75
N PHE A 921 31.33 -23.12 31.05
CA PHE A 921 30.52 -22.40 32.02
C PHE A 921 30.49 -20.89 31.71
N LEU A 922 31.67 -20.27 31.52
CA LEU A 922 31.74 -18.84 31.22
C LEU A 922 31.10 -18.47 29.88
N TYR A 923 31.40 -19.20 28.81
CA TYR A 923 30.90 -18.83 27.47
C TYR A 923 29.46 -19.28 27.18
N LYS A 924 29.05 -20.47 27.65
CA LYS A 924 27.71 -21.01 27.34
C LYS A 924 26.68 -20.68 28.41
N THR A 925 27.07 -20.66 29.67
CA THR A 925 26.13 -20.46 30.80
C THR A 925 26.07 -18.99 31.19
N VAL A 926 27.23 -18.41 31.52
CA VAL A 926 27.33 -17.00 31.94
C VAL A 926 27.39 -16.05 30.74
N LYS A 927 27.65 -16.55 29.52
CA LYS A 927 27.76 -15.78 28.27
C LYS A 927 28.67 -14.54 28.43
N ILE A 928 29.91 -14.78 28.85
CA ILE A 928 31.00 -13.78 28.97
C ILE A 928 31.87 -13.81 27.73
#